data_AF-A0A1S3KFG3-F1
#
_entry.id   AF-A0A1S3KFG3-F1
#
_cell.length_a   1.000
_cell.length_b   1.000
_cell.length_c   1.000
_cell.angle_alpha   90.00
_cell.angle_beta   90.00
_cell.angle_gamma   90.00
#
_symmetry.space_group_name_H-M   'P 1'
#
loop_
_entity.id
_entity.type
_entity.pdbx_description
1 polymer ?
#
loop_
_entity_poly.entity_id
_entity_poly.type
_entity_poly.pdbx_seq_one_letter_code
_entity_poly.pdbx_strand_id
1 'polypeptide(L)'
;MATSRDEHFPVALNKQNSTKNNKTGPRYKLVHQGDIQVCRLNHTRTIISKIMNSKYLRRWESHRLELRDHEIGSTTPTGFLEHPVSYSSVEEVNIISRWDAGQKFCLRITIADGSLLLQANNAYLRDQWLYSILWKRHIYKYEKLLKNSRRPEVLVKEIKSMVDYSLSTPIHDTSVYQFPLELVSEILQQNEEFLSKIEHENIIVAIAPLLEKNHPTQEICDFFSKHCRNSPRSKIVIELFTPVVHRILKHNMDFGKHPRSRAFITEYIQALSSQNDGIRVVKNFVKTMHGPTSVCPHPRVLPNLVAVCFAAIYGCYEDRKTFMLNNNSISSYIMTEIHDRLTCYLAILETMSEFEDWRPNLASFLQPIPFPDDALADEVFTVHMCPVLRQFALDSRCEVHQSLLGIREGKEGWFHLYCPGNMACEDEGELFGTMLKALICCCCKRKKFLVSIIKMINPCMLLSLRENEAAMEVLCGMLEHEVIENNDLKMQIITTLQSTASGKRMYAATCDRQIALRELQQKGGPKKLTLPSKSTDADLAKMLSSGSFGNLECLSLAFTQVSSACAGELIKLPSLRYLNLWSTQFGDTGLQLISEHLHKLQVLNLCETPVTDKGLQCLAGLKNLRKLNLNSTSLSALTFESLKEKLPGLQECDVRYTEAW
;
A
#
# COMPACT_ATOMS: atom_id res chain seq x y z
N MET A 1 -49.63 -21.69 18.03
CA MET A 1 -49.65 -21.23 16.62
C MET A 1 -48.83 -19.95 16.60
N ALA A 2 -47.59 -19.89 16.10
CA ALA A 2 -47.11 -20.18 14.73
C ALA A 2 -47.83 -19.30 13.69
N THR A 3 -47.21 -18.56 12.77
CA THR A 3 -45.80 -18.39 12.27
C THR A 3 -45.51 -16.89 12.02
N SER A 4 -44.31 -16.36 11.71
CA SER A 4 -42.89 -16.78 11.66
C SER A 4 -41.99 -15.50 11.64
N ARG A 5 -40.65 -15.65 11.62
CA ARG A 5 -39.68 -14.64 11.15
C ARG A 5 -38.54 -15.38 10.43
N ASP A 6 -38.24 -15.01 9.19
CA ASP A 6 -37.11 -15.56 8.44
C ASP A 6 -35.91 -14.59 8.48
N GLU A 7 -34.93 -14.88 9.33
CA GLU A 7 -33.59 -14.28 9.28
C GLU A 7 -32.64 -15.27 8.58
N HIS A 8 -32.19 -14.94 7.37
CA HIS A 8 -31.21 -15.74 6.65
C HIS A 8 -29.78 -15.44 7.14
N PHE A 9 -29.31 -16.22 8.13
CA PHE A 9 -27.88 -16.33 8.44
C PHE A 9 -27.20 -17.38 7.54
N PRO A 10 -25.92 -17.18 7.15
CA PRO A 10 -25.23 -18.06 6.22
C PRO A 10 -24.91 -19.44 6.82
N VAL A 11 -24.95 -20.45 5.95
CA VAL A 11 -24.78 -21.87 6.28
C VAL A 11 -23.45 -22.15 6.98
N ALA A 12 -23.54 -22.62 8.22
CA ALA A 12 -22.39 -23.15 8.96
C ALA A 12 -21.89 -24.45 8.31
N LEU A 13 -20.71 -24.40 7.68
CA LEU A 13 -20.04 -25.59 7.16
C LEU A 13 -19.68 -26.56 8.30
N ASN A 14 -20.14 -27.80 8.16
CA ASN A 14 -19.96 -28.89 9.12
C ASN A 14 -18.49 -29.07 9.55
N LYS A 15 -18.16 -28.63 10.78
CA LYS A 15 -17.02 -29.18 11.53
C LYS A 15 -17.37 -30.59 12.05
N GLN A 16 -17.44 -31.57 11.15
CA GLN A 16 -17.38 -32.96 11.58
C GLN A 16 -15.96 -33.25 12.09
N ASN A 17 -15.87 -33.64 13.36
CA ASN A 17 -14.62 -33.90 14.07
C ASN A 17 -13.80 -35.02 13.40
N SER A 18 -12.78 -34.66 12.64
CA SER A 18 -11.66 -35.55 12.32
C SER A 18 -10.58 -35.44 13.40
N THR A 19 -10.91 -35.87 14.62
CA THR A 19 -9.93 -36.03 15.72
C THR A 19 -8.99 -37.22 15.48
N LYS A 20 -8.24 -37.18 14.37
CA LYS A 20 -7.03 -37.99 14.20
C LYS A 20 -5.94 -37.33 15.02
N ASN A 21 -5.56 -38.02 16.11
CA ASN A 21 -4.50 -37.61 17.02
C ASN A 21 -3.17 -37.33 16.29
N ASN A 22 -2.91 -36.05 15.98
CA ASN A 22 -1.56 -35.58 15.63
C ASN A 22 -0.69 -35.62 16.90
N LYS A 23 -0.18 -36.80 17.24
CA LYS A 23 0.94 -36.94 18.18
C LYS A 23 2.16 -36.28 17.54
N THR A 24 2.40 -35.02 17.87
CA THR A 24 3.60 -34.28 17.43
C THR A 24 4.84 -34.94 18.04
N GLY A 25 5.53 -35.76 17.24
CA GLY A 25 6.82 -36.32 17.61
C GLY A 25 7.93 -35.26 17.71
N PRO A 26 9.15 -35.67 18.08
CA PRO A 26 10.30 -34.78 18.09
C PRO A 26 10.54 -34.16 16.71
N ARG A 27 10.85 -32.87 16.70
CA ARG A 27 11.10 -32.06 15.51
C ARG A 27 12.60 -31.98 15.25
N TYR A 28 13.04 -32.29 14.03
CA TYR A 28 14.45 -32.34 13.66
C TYR A 28 14.81 -31.25 12.65
N LYS A 29 16.01 -30.68 12.73
CA LYS A 29 16.57 -29.84 11.65
C LYS A 29 17.32 -30.73 10.65
N LEU A 30 17.29 -30.41 9.36
CA LEU A 30 18.07 -31.11 8.34
C LEU A 30 19.58 -31.01 8.64
N VAL A 31 20.27 -32.14 8.68
CA VAL A 31 21.74 -32.18 8.80
C VAL A 31 22.35 -32.09 7.41
N HIS A 32 23.18 -31.07 7.18
CA HIS A 32 24.00 -30.96 5.98
C HIS A 32 25.42 -31.48 6.22
N GLN A 33 25.97 -31.22 7.40
CA GLN A 33 27.31 -31.64 7.79
C GLN A 33 27.37 -31.88 9.30
N GLY A 34 28.24 -32.78 9.77
CA GLY A 34 28.54 -32.93 11.19
C GLY A 34 29.51 -34.07 11.49
N ASP A 35 30.08 -34.04 12.69
CA ASP A 35 31.03 -35.05 13.16
C ASP A 35 30.28 -36.30 13.66
N ILE A 36 30.71 -37.48 13.22
CA ILE A 36 30.12 -38.76 13.60
C ILE A 36 31.16 -39.89 13.54
N GLN A 37 30.99 -40.92 14.37
CA GLN A 37 31.82 -42.13 14.29
C GLN A 37 31.26 -43.08 13.24
N VAL A 38 32.13 -43.63 12.40
CA VAL A 38 31.78 -44.49 11.25
C VAL A 38 32.50 -45.84 11.35
N CYS A 39 31.79 -46.93 11.06
CA CYS A 39 32.37 -48.27 10.95
C CYS A 39 31.76 -48.96 9.74
N ARG A 40 32.58 -49.50 8.82
CA ARG A 40 32.11 -50.31 7.69
C ARG A 40 32.22 -51.79 8.01
N LEU A 41 31.17 -52.55 7.70
CA LEU A 41 31.13 -54.00 7.75
C LEU A 41 30.96 -54.56 6.34
N ASN A 42 32.01 -55.19 5.82
CA ASN A 42 31.97 -55.89 4.53
C ASN A 42 31.42 -57.30 4.76
N HIS A 43 30.24 -57.60 4.20
CA HIS A 43 29.62 -58.92 4.33
C HIS A 43 28.65 -59.22 3.19
N THR A 44 28.58 -60.47 2.76
CA THR A 44 27.38 -60.98 2.06
C THR A 44 26.22 -61.09 3.07
N ARG A 45 24.97 -61.05 2.59
CA ARG A 45 23.75 -60.75 3.37
C ARG A 45 23.41 -61.67 4.57
N THR A 46 24.23 -62.66 4.93
CA THR A 46 23.88 -63.78 5.83
C THR A 46 24.57 -63.82 7.20
N ILE A 47 25.63 -63.05 7.49
CA ILE A 47 26.40 -63.20 8.75
C ILE A 47 26.56 -61.87 9.52
N ILE A 48 25.45 -61.27 9.93
CA ILE A 48 25.46 -60.00 10.68
C ILE A 48 25.54 -60.22 12.20
N SER A 49 24.69 -61.07 12.78
CA SER A 49 24.55 -61.19 14.24
C SER A 49 25.81 -61.65 14.99
N LYS A 50 26.64 -62.52 14.39
CA LYS A 50 27.89 -63.01 15.01
C LYS A 50 29.01 -61.96 14.96
N ILE A 51 29.16 -61.22 13.85
CA ILE A 51 30.19 -60.19 13.71
C ILE A 51 29.88 -58.98 14.62
N MET A 52 28.60 -58.61 14.72
CA MET A 52 28.11 -57.50 15.55
C MET A 52 28.28 -57.70 17.06
N ASN A 53 28.62 -58.92 17.51
CA ASN A 53 28.94 -59.21 18.91
C ASN A 53 30.46 -59.25 19.20
N SER A 54 31.33 -59.35 18.19
CA SER A 54 32.79 -59.37 18.39
C SER A 54 33.36 -57.95 18.49
N LYS A 55 33.98 -57.57 19.61
CA LYS A 55 34.61 -56.23 19.76
C LYS A 55 35.87 -56.07 18.89
N TYR A 56 36.53 -57.18 18.56
CA TYR A 56 37.84 -57.18 17.87
C TYR A 56 37.77 -57.03 16.34
N LEU A 57 36.57 -57.12 15.75
CA LEU A 57 36.37 -57.02 14.29
C LEU A 57 35.84 -55.65 13.84
N ARG A 58 35.86 -54.64 14.71
CA ARG A 58 35.24 -53.33 14.47
C ARG A 58 36.24 -52.19 14.69
N ARG A 59 36.62 -51.51 13.61
CA ARG A 59 37.34 -50.24 13.63
C ARG A 59 36.31 -49.12 13.50
N TRP A 60 36.36 -48.15 14.40
CA TRP A 60 35.57 -46.91 14.31
C TRP A 60 36.50 -45.78 13.88
N GLU A 61 36.04 -44.96 12.94
CA GLU A 61 36.77 -43.82 12.40
C GLU A 61 35.94 -42.54 12.59
N SER A 62 36.59 -41.46 13.02
CA SER A 62 35.93 -40.17 13.21
C SER A 62 35.88 -39.42 11.89
N HIS A 63 34.67 -39.18 11.37
CA HIS A 63 34.46 -38.46 10.12
C HIS A 63 33.60 -37.23 10.33
N ARG A 64 33.97 -36.14 9.66
CA ARG A 64 33.05 -35.02 9.43
C ARG A 64 32.26 -35.28 8.15
N LEU A 65 31.12 -35.95 8.32
CA LEU A 65 30.20 -36.32 7.24
C LEU A 65 29.56 -35.09 6.60
N GLU A 66 29.25 -35.21 5.31
CA GLU A 66 28.55 -34.21 4.50
C GLU A 66 27.47 -34.91 3.66
N LEU A 67 26.21 -34.48 3.82
CA LEU A 67 25.07 -34.98 3.04
C LEU A 67 24.89 -34.10 1.79
N ARG A 68 25.60 -34.48 0.72
CA ARG A 68 25.49 -33.85 -0.61
C ARG A 68 24.18 -34.28 -1.28
N ASP A 69 23.95 -33.82 -2.51
CA ASP A 69 22.68 -34.04 -3.22
C ASP A 69 22.54 -35.44 -3.82
N HIS A 70 23.64 -36.10 -4.17
CA HIS A 70 23.62 -37.42 -4.81
C HIS A 70 24.35 -38.52 -3.99
N GLU A 71 25.02 -38.13 -2.91
CA GLU A 71 25.92 -38.98 -2.13
C GLU A 71 26.11 -38.53 -0.67
N ILE A 72 26.57 -39.46 0.15
CA ILE A 72 27.07 -39.25 1.51
C ILE A 72 28.60 -39.20 1.42
N GLY A 73 29.19 -38.02 1.61
CA GLY A 73 30.64 -37.80 1.56
C GLY A 73 31.25 -37.55 2.93
N SER A 74 32.57 -37.51 3.01
CA SER A 74 33.30 -37.00 4.17
C SER A 74 34.22 -35.86 3.75
N THR A 75 34.25 -34.80 4.56
CA THR A 75 35.25 -33.73 4.44
C THR A 75 36.63 -34.11 5.00
N THR A 76 36.71 -35.29 5.61
CA THR A 76 37.95 -35.99 5.96
C THR A 76 37.96 -37.34 5.23
N PRO A 77 38.16 -37.38 3.89
CA PRO A 77 38.03 -38.58 3.08
C PRO A 77 39.22 -39.51 3.32
N THR A 78 39.03 -40.46 4.21
CA THR A 78 40.01 -41.47 4.63
C THR A 78 39.29 -42.78 4.93
N GLY A 79 40.03 -43.89 4.94
CA GLY A 79 39.52 -45.18 5.40
C GLY A 79 38.17 -45.57 4.79
N PHE A 80 37.15 -45.77 5.64
CA PHE A 80 35.84 -46.25 5.19
C PHE A 80 35.03 -45.27 4.33
N LEU A 81 35.40 -43.99 4.29
CA LEU A 81 34.75 -42.93 3.50
C LEU A 81 35.77 -42.13 2.68
N GLU A 82 36.85 -42.80 2.24
CA GLU A 82 37.74 -42.30 1.19
C GLU A 82 36.95 -42.02 -0.11
N HIS A 83 35.98 -42.89 -0.42
CA HIS A 83 35.04 -42.74 -1.53
C HIS A 83 33.63 -42.47 -0.99
N PRO A 84 32.87 -41.52 -1.58
CA PRO A 84 31.51 -41.20 -1.14
C PRO A 84 30.50 -42.29 -1.49
N VAL A 85 29.45 -42.43 -0.67
CA VAL A 85 28.40 -43.43 -0.85
C VAL A 85 27.19 -42.81 -1.55
N SER A 86 26.99 -43.13 -2.83
CA SER A 86 25.81 -42.63 -3.58
C SER A 86 24.50 -43.13 -2.98
N TYR A 87 23.47 -42.26 -2.91
CA TYR A 87 22.13 -42.67 -2.48
C TYR A 87 21.50 -43.76 -3.37
N SER A 88 21.97 -43.91 -4.62
CA SER A 88 21.58 -45.04 -5.50
C SER A 88 21.98 -46.41 -4.93
N SER A 89 23.06 -46.49 -4.14
CA SER A 89 23.59 -47.74 -3.57
C SER A 89 22.99 -48.12 -2.21
N VAL A 90 22.25 -47.19 -1.58
CA VAL A 90 21.63 -47.40 -0.27
C VAL A 90 20.35 -48.21 -0.42
N GLU A 91 20.33 -49.42 0.15
CA GLU A 91 19.18 -50.32 0.16
C GLU A 91 18.20 -49.98 1.30
N GLU A 92 18.72 -49.69 2.49
CA GLU A 92 17.93 -49.55 3.73
C GLU A 92 18.66 -48.66 4.74
N VAL A 93 17.93 -47.91 5.58
CA VAL A 93 18.50 -47.14 6.69
C VAL A 93 17.67 -47.35 7.96
N ASN A 94 18.25 -47.96 8.99
CA ASN A 94 17.54 -48.40 10.20
C ASN A 94 18.25 -48.02 11.50
N ILE A 95 17.46 -47.75 12.55
CA ILE A 95 17.95 -47.65 13.94
C ILE A 95 18.32 -49.04 14.45
N ILE A 96 19.46 -49.17 15.14
CA ILE A 96 19.86 -50.43 15.76
C ILE A 96 19.48 -50.38 17.24
N SER A 97 18.34 -51.00 17.57
CA SER A 97 17.70 -50.92 18.90
C SER A 97 18.26 -51.91 19.93
N ARG A 98 18.89 -53.00 19.48
CA ARG A 98 19.52 -54.03 20.32
C ARG A 98 21.01 -54.13 19.97
N TRP A 99 21.82 -53.29 20.59
CA TRP A 99 23.29 -53.33 20.53
C TRP A 99 23.86 -53.56 21.93
N ASP A 100 25.10 -54.04 21.99
CA ASP A 100 25.86 -54.29 23.22
C ASP A 100 25.83 -53.08 24.19
N ALA A 101 25.79 -53.34 25.50
CA ALA A 101 25.34 -52.39 26.53
C ALA A 101 26.15 -51.08 26.60
N GLY A 102 27.38 -51.08 26.07
CA GLY A 102 28.32 -49.95 26.05
C GLY A 102 28.30 -49.07 24.80
N GLN A 103 27.62 -49.43 23.70
CA GLN A 103 27.56 -48.58 22.48
C GLN A 103 26.11 -48.30 22.09
N LYS A 104 25.63 -47.14 22.53
CA LYS A 104 24.27 -46.65 22.29
C LYS A 104 24.25 -45.73 21.06
N PHE A 105 23.05 -45.58 20.50
CA PHE A 105 22.69 -44.58 19.46
C PHE A 105 23.30 -44.78 18.05
N CYS A 106 23.42 -46.04 17.62
CA CYS A 106 23.86 -46.39 16.26
C CYS A 106 22.70 -46.48 15.25
N LEU A 107 22.98 -46.15 13.98
CA LEU A 107 22.14 -46.40 12.81
C LEU A 107 22.92 -47.20 11.75
N ARG A 108 22.24 -48.07 11.00
CA ARG A 108 22.80 -48.85 9.88
C ARG A 108 22.31 -48.32 8.55
N ILE A 109 23.22 -48.09 7.63
CA ILE A 109 22.96 -47.87 6.20
C ILE A 109 23.40 -49.15 5.47
N THR A 110 22.45 -49.90 4.93
CA THR A 110 22.72 -51.11 4.13
C THR A 110 23.07 -50.70 2.71
N ILE A 111 24.18 -51.22 2.17
CA ILE A 111 24.65 -50.99 0.79
C ILE A 111 24.95 -52.33 0.11
N ALA A 112 25.03 -52.35 -1.22
CA ALA A 112 25.16 -53.58 -2.00
C ALA A 112 26.36 -54.48 -1.61
N ASP A 113 27.45 -53.91 -1.11
CA ASP A 113 28.68 -54.62 -0.71
C ASP A 113 28.88 -54.74 0.82
N GLY A 114 27.91 -54.32 1.64
CA GLY A 114 28.03 -54.40 3.10
C GLY A 114 27.07 -53.50 3.88
N SER A 115 27.57 -52.91 4.96
CA SER A 115 26.82 -51.97 5.80
C SER A 115 27.73 -50.92 6.41
N LEU A 116 27.30 -49.65 6.31
CA LEU A 116 27.92 -48.53 7.02
C LEU A 116 27.15 -48.29 8.32
N LEU A 117 27.86 -48.24 9.43
CA LEU A 117 27.32 -47.95 10.76
C LEU A 117 27.72 -46.55 11.15
N LEU A 118 26.77 -45.70 11.51
CA LEU A 118 27.04 -44.39 12.09
C LEU A 118 26.63 -44.39 13.56
N GLN A 119 27.53 -43.96 14.45
CA GLN A 119 27.25 -43.79 15.88
C GLN A 119 27.24 -42.31 16.24
N ALA A 120 26.08 -41.82 16.69
CA ALA A 120 25.90 -40.45 17.16
C ALA A 120 26.02 -40.34 18.69
N ASN A 121 26.28 -39.12 19.19
CA ASN A 121 26.52 -38.89 20.62
C ASN A 121 25.28 -39.10 21.51
N ASN A 122 24.07 -39.00 20.96
CA ASN A 122 22.81 -39.21 21.68
C ASN A 122 21.68 -39.66 20.74
N ALA A 123 20.55 -40.10 21.30
CA ALA A 123 19.40 -40.60 20.54
C ALA A 123 18.81 -39.54 19.59
N TYR A 124 18.73 -38.28 20.02
CA TYR A 124 18.20 -37.19 19.19
C TYR A 124 19.04 -36.97 17.95
N LEU A 125 20.37 -36.89 18.08
CA LEU A 125 21.29 -36.75 16.94
C LEU A 125 21.24 -37.97 16.01
N ARG A 126 21.15 -39.19 16.55
CA ARG A 126 20.95 -40.41 15.72
C ARG A 126 19.71 -40.30 14.85
N ASP A 127 18.59 -39.89 15.45
CA ASP A 127 17.31 -39.79 14.74
C ASP A 127 17.31 -38.60 13.77
N GLN A 128 17.96 -37.50 14.12
CA GLN A 128 18.22 -36.36 13.23
C GLN A 128 19.01 -36.79 11.97
N TRP A 129 20.09 -37.56 12.15
CA TRP A 129 20.86 -38.14 11.04
C TRP A 129 20.03 -39.14 10.21
N LEU A 130 19.30 -40.04 10.86
CA LEU A 130 18.41 -41.00 10.20
C LEU A 130 17.42 -40.30 9.27
N TYR A 131 16.65 -39.34 9.78
CA TYR A 131 15.66 -38.64 8.98
C TYR A 131 16.32 -37.78 7.89
N SER A 132 17.48 -37.17 8.15
CA SER A 132 18.20 -36.38 7.14
C SER A 132 18.71 -37.23 5.97
N ILE A 133 19.24 -38.43 6.26
CA ILE A 133 19.70 -39.38 5.24
C ILE A 133 18.50 -39.96 4.46
N LEU A 134 17.42 -40.33 5.15
CA LEU A 134 16.18 -40.78 4.50
C LEU A 134 15.62 -39.68 3.58
N TRP A 135 15.61 -38.42 4.05
CA TRP A 135 15.16 -37.27 3.27
C TRP A 135 15.95 -37.11 1.97
N LYS A 136 17.29 -36.97 2.07
CA LYS A 136 18.16 -36.84 0.88
C LYS A 136 18.02 -38.03 -0.07
N ARG A 137 17.96 -39.26 0.45
CA ARG A 137 17.77 -40.49 -0.36
C ARG A 137 16.44 -40.49 -1.12
N HIS A 138 15.34 -40.14 -0.46
CA HIS A 138 14.02 -40.08 -1.09
C HIS A 138 13.94 -38.96 -2.12
N ILE A 139 14.46 -37.77 -1.80
CA ILE A 139 14.53 -36.63 -2.71
C ILE A 139 15.34 -36.97 -3.97
N TYR A 140 16.54 -37.54 -3.82
CA TYR A 140 17.35 -38.00 -4.95
C TYR A 140 16.61 -39.03 -5.83
N LYS A 141 15.83 -39.92 -5.22
CA LYS A 141 14.98 -40.86 -5.97
C LYS A 141 13.88 -40.13 -6.75
N TYR A 142 13.19 -39.15 -6.15
CA TYR A 142 12.15 -38.38 -6.84
C TYR A 142 12.75 -37.53 -7.98
N GLU A 143 13.87 -36.86 -7.75
CA GLU A 143 14.63 -36.13 -8.79
C GLU A 143 14.91 -37.03 -10.00
N LYS A 144 15.50 -38.22 -9.76
CA LYS A 144 15.82 -39.17 -10.82
C LYS A 144 14.58 -39.71 -11.53
N LEU A 145 13.47 -39.96 -10.83
CA LEU A 145 12.22 -40.41 -11.44
C LEU A 145 11.58 -39.32 -12.30
N LEU A 146 11.54 -38.08 -11.80
CA LEU A 146 10.89 -36.97 -12.47
C LEU A 146 11.67 -36.51 -13.71
N LYS A 147 13.00 -36.37 -13.62
CA LYS A 147 13.86 -35.98 -14.77
C LYS A 147 13.86 -37.02 -15.91
N ASN A 148 13.52 -38.28 -15.62
CA ASN A 148 13.43 -39.36 -16.62
C ASN A 148 11.99 -39.70 -17.05
N SER A 149 10.95 -39.15 -16.42
CA SER A 149 9.57 -39.46 -16.78
C SER A 149 9.15 -38.71 -18.05
N ARG A 150 8.63 -39.44 -19.03
CA ARG A 150 8.00 -38.89 -20.24
C ARG A 150 6.47 -39.03 -20.26
N ARG A 151 5.87 -39.52 -19.16
CA ARG A 151 4.42 -39.69 -19.02
C ARG A 151 3.87 -38.70 -17.99
N PRO A 152 2.98 -37.76 -18.37
CA PRO A 152 2.41 -36.78 -17.44
C PRO A 152 1.73 -37.40 -16.22
N GLU A 153 0.95 -38.48 -16.41
CA GLU A 153 0.26 -39.19 -15.32
C GLU A 153 1.23 -39.67 -14.22
N VAL A 154 2.40 -40.16 -14.64
CA VAL A 154 3.47 -40.61 -13.74
C VAL A 154 4.15 -39.41 -13.10
N LEU A 155 4.41 -38.34 -13.87
CA LEU A 155 4.98 -37.09 -13.36
C LEU A 155 4.13 -36.51 -12.23
N VAL A 156 2.82 -36.34 -12.45
CA VAL A 156 1.84 -35.85 -11.47
C VAL A 156 1.84 -36.72 -10.21
N LYS A 157 1.84 -38.05 -10.37
CA LYS A 157 1.83 -39.01 -9.25
C LYS A 157 3.11 -38.92 -8.41
N GLU A 158 4.27 -38.81 -9.04
CA GLU A 158 5.54 -38.70 -8.32
C GLU A 158 5.73 -37.31 -7.68
N ILE A 159 5.26 -36.22 -8.33
CA ILE A 159 5.20 -34.87 -7.70
C ILE A 159 4.34 -34.93 -6.43
N LYS A 160 3.13 -35.49 -6.51
CA LYS A 160 2.25 -35.64 -5.34
C LYS A 160 2.92 -36.47 -4.25
N SER A 161 3.54 -37.60 -4.61
CA SER A 161 4.24 -38.47 -3.65
C SER A 161 5.40 -37.76 -2.95
N MET A 162 6.15 -36.92 -3.68
CA MET A 162 7.20 -36.07 -3.12
C MET A 162 6.63 -35.02 -2.16
N VAL A 163 5.53 -34.35 -2.52
CA VAL A 163 4.86 -33.37 -1.64
C VAL A 163 4.34 -34.02 -0.37
N ASP A 164 3.64 -35.16 -0.48
CA ASP A 164 3.13 -35.93 0.66
C ASP A 164 4.27 -36.35 1.61
N TYR A 165 5.44 -36.72 1.07
CA TYR A 165 6.64 -37.01 1.86
C TYR A 165 7.25 -35.75 2.53
N SER A 166 7.24 -34.61 1.83
CA SER A 166 7.68 -33.30 2.33
C SER A 166 6.83 -32.79 3.51
N LEU A 167 5.55 -33.15 3.55
CA LEU A 167 4.62 -32.77 4.61
C LEU A 167 4.61 -33.74 5.79
N SER A 168 4.99 -35.01 5.57
CA SER A 168 4.96 -36.07 6.59
C SER A 168 6.31 -36.37 7.25
N THR A 169 7.41 -35.82 6.73
CA THR A 169 8.75 -35.97 7.34
C THR A 169 8.83 -35.28 8.72
N PRO A 170 9.50 -35.88 9.74
CA PRO A 170 9.79 -35.24 11.02
C PRO A 170 10.78 -34.05 10.95
N ILE A 171 11.29 -33.72 9.76
CA ILE A 171 12.22 -32.60 9.57
C ILE A 171 11.43 -31.31 9.37
N HIS A 172 11.80 -30.30 10.15
CA HIS A 172 11.28 -28.94 10.05
C HIS A 172 12.41 -27.99 9.70
N ASP A 173 12.70 -27.90 8.40
CA ASP A 173 13.61 -26.92 7.81
C ASP A 173 12.92 -26.29 6.60
N THR A 174 13.19 -25.01 6.31
CA THR A 174 12.62 -24.33 5.13
C THR A 174 13.02 -25.00 3.82
N SER A 175 14.22 -25.60 3.75
CA SER A 175 14.69 -26.30 2.56
C SER A 175 13.82 -27.51 2.18
N VAL A 176 13.17 -28.16 3.17
CA VAL A 176 12.29 -29.33 2.97
C VAL A 176 11.07 -28.98 2.12
N TYR A 177 10.56 -27.76 2.26
CA TYR A 177 9.37 -27.30 1.52
C TYR A 177 9.73 -26.51 0.26
N GLN A 178 10.92 -25.89 0.23
CA GLN A 178 11.41 -25.11 -0.89
C GLN A 178 11.99 -25.99 -2.02
N PHE A 179 12.82 -26.99 -1.69
CA PHE A 179 13.45 -27.86 -2.70
C PHE A 179 12.43 -28.56 -3.64
N PRO A 180 11.28 -29.11 -3.18
CA PRO A 180 10.30 -29.69 -4.09
C PRO A 180 9.72 -28.68 -5.10
N LEU A 181 9.60 -27.41 -4.72
CA LEU A 181 9.15 -26.34 -5.62
C LEU A 181 10.21 -26.01 -6.66
N GLU A 182 11.49 -25.98 -6.27
CA GLU A 182 12.63 -25.80 -7.19
C GLU A 182 12.73 -26.95 -8.20
N LEU A 183 12.60 -28.21 -7.75
CA LEU A 183 12.60 -29.36 -8.64
C LEU A 183 11.39 -29.35 -9.60
N VAL A 184 10.19 -28.99 -9.13
CA VAL A 184 9.03 -28.78 -10.02
C VAL A 184 9.28 -27.65 -11.02
N SER A 185 10.02 -26.61 -10.65
CA SER A 185 10.39 -25.51 -11.54
C SER A 185 11.28 -25.97 -12.70
N GLU A 186 12.32 -26.75 -12.41
CA GLU A 186 13.18 -27.37 -13.45
C GLU A 186 12.38 -28.25 -14.41
N ILE A 187 11.44 -29.04 -13.86
CA ILE A 187 10.59 -29.96 -14.64
C ILE A 187 9.66 -29.18 -15.57
N LEU A 188 9.01 -28.12 -15.08
CA LEU A 188 8.08 -27.31 -15.86
C LEU A 188 8.79 -26.63 -17.04
N GLN A 189 9.98 -26.07 -16.83
CA GLN A 189 10.80 -25.49 -17.90
C GLN A 189 11.14 -26.50 -19.03
N GLN A 190 11.30 -27.78 -18.70
CA GLN A 190 11.74 -28.81 -19.66
C GLN A 190 10.59 -29.53 -20.37
N ASN A 191 9.37 -29.48 -19.85
CA ASN A 191 8.29 -30.41 -20.20
C ASN A 191 6.95 -29.73 -20.52
N GLU A 192 6.91 -28.40 -20.64
CA GLU A 192 5.66 -27.62 -20.72
C GLU A 192 4.78 -27.93 -21.95
N GLU A 193 5.38 -28.36 -23.06
CA GLU A 193 4.68 -28.49 -24.35
C GLU A 193 3.74 -29.71 -24.45
N PHE A 194 3.94 -30.75 -23.63
CA PHE A 194 3.16 -31.99 -23.70
C PHE A 194 2.14 -32.18 -22.57
N LEU A 195 2.00 -31.20 -21.67
CA LEU A 195 1.03 -31.25 -20.58
C LEU A 195 -0.36 -30.82 -21.05
N SER A 196 -1.35 -31.69 -20.88
CA SER A 196 -2.75 -31.35 -21.10
C SER A 196 -3.27 -30.41 -20.00
N LYS A 197 -4.41 -29.77 -20.26
CA LYS A 197 -5.09 -28.93 -19.25
C LYS A 197 -5.36 -29.67 -17.93
N ILE A 198 -5.74 -30.95 -18.00
CA ILE A 198 -6.04 -31.76 -16.80
C ILE A 198 -4.75 -32.00 -15.98
N GLU A 199 -3.64 -32.25 -16.65
CA GLU A 199 -2.35 -32.45 -15.97
C GLU A 199 -1.82 -31.14 -15.38
N HIS A 200 -1.97 -30.00 -16.07
CA HIS A 200 -1.70 -28.68 -15.49
C HIS A 200 -2.46 -28.46 -14.18
N GLU A 201 -3.78 -28.68 -14.17
CA GLU A 201 -4.63 -28.53 -12.98
C GLU A 201 -4.19 -29.47 -11.85
N ASN A 202 -3.88 -30.73 -12.17
CA ASN A 202 -3.40 -31.71 -11.20
C ASN A 202 -2.01 -31.36 -10.61
N ILE A 203 -1.09 -30.77 -11.37
CA ILE A 203 0.20 -30.28 -10.85
C ILE A 203 -0.03 -29.15 -9.85
N ILE A 204 -0.90 -28.18 -10.17
CA ILE A 204 -1.23 -27.05 -9.28
C ILE A 204 -1.80 -27.58 -7.95
N VAL A 205 -2.78 -28.49 -8.03
CA VAL A 205 -3.39 -29.14 -6.84
C VAL A 205 -2.34 -29.93 -6.03
N ALA A 206 -1.40 -30.60 -6.69
CA ALA A 206 -0.36 -31.37 -6.01
C ALA A 206 0.63 -30.48 -5.23
N ILE A 207 1.01 -29.30 -5.74
CA ILE A 207 1.98 -28.41 -5.06
C ILE A 207 1.34 -27.40 -4.10
N ALA A 208 0.02 -27.15 -4.19
CA ALA A 208 -0.69 -26.19 -3.36
C ALA A 208 -0.43 -26.31 -1.84
N PRO A 209 -0.32 -27.51 -1.22
CA PRO A 209 0.01 -27.64 0.20
C PRO A 209 1.36 -27.04 0.62
N LEU A 210 2.38 -27.07 -0.25
CA LEU A 210 3.67 -26.42 0.03
C LEU A 210 3.55 -24.89 -0.01
N LEU A 211 2.66 -24.40 -0.87
CA LEU A 211 2.35 -22.99 -1.05
C LEU A 211 1.40 -22.44 0.03
N GLU A 212 1.03 -23.22 1.06
CA GLU A 212 0.41 -22.69 2.28
C GLU A 212 1.40 -21.87 3.14
N LYS A 213 2.71 -22.16 3.05
CA LYS A 213 3.73 -21.59 3.94
C LYS A 213 4.95 -20.99 3.22
N ASN A 214 5.12 -21.25 1.92
CA ASN A 214 6.27 -20.82 1.13
C ASN A 214 5.83 -19.91 -0.02
N HIS A 215 6.78 -19.26 -0.70
CA HIS A 215 6.50 -18.51 -1.92
C HIS A 215 6.72 -19.39 -3.16
N PRO A 216 5.92 -19.22 -4.22
CA PRO A 216 6.22 -19.85 -5.51
C PRO A 216 7.54 -19.30 -6.08
N THR A 217 8.26 -20.15 -6.80
CA THR A 217 9.42 -19.76 -7.61
C THR A 217 8.97 -18.87 -8.78
N GLN A 218 9.94 -18.29 -9.51
CA GLN A 218 9.65 -17.48 -10.70
C GLN A 218 8.96 -18.32 -11.80
N GLU A 219 9.41 -19.55 -12.03
CA GLU A 219 8.85 -20.52 -12.97
C GLU A 219 7.42 -20.93 -12.61
N ILE A 220 7.15 -21.18 -11.32
CA ILE A 220 5.81 -21.51 -10.85
C ILE A 220 4.88 -20.29 -11.00
N CYS A 221 5.39 -19.06 -10.86
CA CYS A 221 4.62 -17.86 -11.16
C CYS A 221 4.24 -17.78 -12.66
N ASP A 222 5.16 -18.05 -13.59
CA ASP A 222 4.84 -18.09 -15.03
C ASP A 222 3.80 -19.18 -15.36
N PHE A 223 3.99 -20.36 -14.78
CA PHE A 223 3.07 -21.49 -14.93
C PHE A 223 1.65 -21.14 -14.46
N PHE A 224 1.52 -20.49 -13.30
CA PHE A 224 0.24 -20.00 -12.81
C PHE A 224 -0.33 -18.87 -13.66
N SER A 225 0.52 -17.98 -14.18
CA SER A 225 0.14 -16.91 -15.13
C SER A 225 -0.48 -17.48 -16.41
N LYS A 226 0.09 -18.57 -16.94
CA LYS A 226 -0.45 -19.31 -18.09
C LYS A 226 -1.78 -20.00 -17.76
N HIS A 227 -1.93 -20.56 -16.55
CA HIS A 227 -3.21 -21.12 -16.11
C HIS A 227 -4.31 -20.05 -16.00
N CYS A 228 -4.00 -18.87 -15.43
CA CYS A 228 -4.93 -17.75 -15.33
C CYS A 228 -5.44 -17.30 -16.71
N ARG A 229 -4.55 -17.14 -17.70
CA ARG A 229 -4.93 -16.79 -19.08
C ARG A 229 -5.74 -17.88 -19.78
N ASN A 230 -5.32 -19.14 -19.68
CA ASN A 230 -5.93 -20.24 -20.43
C ASN A 230 -7.21 -20.77 -19.79
N SER A 231 -7.47 -20.49 -18.51
CA SER A 231 -8.61 -21.02 -17.75
C SER A 231 -9.03 -20.08 -16.61
N PRO A 232 -9.38 -18.82 -16.91
CA PRO A 232 -9.64 -17.81 -15.87
C PRO A 232 -10.80 -18.17 -14.95
N ARG A 233 -11.83 -18.85 -15.47
CA ARG A 233 -13.00 -19.34 -14.71
C ARG A 233 -12.77 -20.69 -13.99
N SER A 234 -11.52 -21.15 -13.88
CA SER A 234 -11.21 -22.36 -13.10
C SER A 234 -11.33 -22.10 -11.60
N LYS A 235 -11.88 -23.08 -10.86
CA LYS A 235 -11.95 -23.03 -9.39
C LYS A 235 -10.59 -22.82 -8.74
N ILE A 236 -9.52 -23.32 -9.37
CA ILE A 236 -8.13 -23.18 -8.90
C ILE A 236 -7.74 -21.72 -8.68
N VAL A 237 -8.22 -20.80 -9.54
CA VAL A 237 -7.93 -19.37 -9.40
C VAL A 237 -8.48 -18.84 -8.07
N ILE A 238 -9.73 -19.14 -7.74
CA ILE A 238 -10.39 -18.65 -6.52
C ILE A 238 -9.95 -19.43 -5.27
N GLU A 239 -9.85 -20.76 -5.37
CA GLU A 239 -9.64 -21.63 -4.20
C GLU A 239 -8.15 -21.77 -3.82
N LEU A 240 -7.23 -21.79 -4.79
CA LEU A 240 -5.81 -22.09 -4.56
C LEU A 240 -4.87 -20.90 -4.79
N PHE A 241 -5.15 -20.02 -5.77
CA PHE A 241 -4.27 -18.88 -6.03
C PHE A 241 -4.51 -17.70 -5.08
N THR A 242 -5.74 -17.47 -4.61
CA THR A 242 -6.05 -16.36 -3.69
C THR A 242 -5.17 -16.33 -2.43
N PRO A 243 -4.95 -17.45 -1.68
CA PRO A 243 -4.04 -17.45 -0.52
C PRO A 243 -2.58 -17.17 -0.87
N VAL A 244 -2.13 -17.61 -2.05
CA VAL A 244 -0.76 -17.38 -2.54
C VAL A 244 -0.55 -15.92 -2.90
N VAL A 245 -1.48 -15.32 -3.65
CA VAL A 245 -1.47 -13.89 -4.02
C VAL A 245 -1.57 -13.01 -2.77
N HIS A 246 -2.42 -13.36 -1.80
CA HIS A 246 -2.48 -12.67 -0.51
C HIS A 246 -1.10 -12.65 0.17
N ARG A 247 -0.33 -13.74 0.14
CA ARG A 247 1.01 -13.77 0.73
C ARG A 247 1.98 -12.89 -0.05
N ILE A 248 2.04 -13.01 -1.37
CA ILE A 248 2.95 -12.22 -2.22
C ILE A 248 2.72 -10.72 -2.01
N LEU A 249 1.46 -10.27 -1.94
CA LEU A 249 1.11 -8.87 -1.72
C LEU A 249 1.34 -8.37 -0.29
N LYS A 250 1.16 -9.21 0.73
CA LYS A 250 1.34 -8.81 2.14
C LYS A 250 2.81 -8.77 2.59
N HIS A 251 3.68 -9.55 1.95
CA HIS A 251 5.09 -9.62 2.28
C HIS A 251 5.94 -8.66 1.42
N ASN A 252 7.21 -8.47 1.83
CA ASN A 252 8.15 -7.56 1.19
C ASN A 252 8.76 -8.17 -0.09
N MET A 253 7.94 -8.34 -1.12
CA MET A 253 8.35 -8.84 -2.43
C MET A 253 8.82 -7.68 -3.32
N ASP A 254 10.11 -7.69 -3.67
CA ASP A 254 10.69 -6.73 -4.62
C ASP A 254 10.33 -7.15 -6.05
N PHE A 255 9.29 -6.57 -6.64
CA PHE A 255 8.87 -6.86 -8.02
C PHE A 255 9.88 -6.42 -9.08
N GLY A 256 10.83 -5.55 -8.77
CA GLY A 256 11.96 -5.25 -9.66
C GLY A 256 12.90 -6.44 -9.82
N LYS A 257 13.04 -7.25 -8.76
CA LYS A 257 13.80 -8.53 -8.78
C LYS A 257 12.96 -9.75 -9.14
N HIS A 258 11.64 -9.68 -9.00
CA HIS A 258 10.71 -10.80 -9.18
C HIS A 258 9.60 -10.47 -10.20
N PRO A 259 9.95 -10.17 -11.47
CA PRO A 259 8.98 -9.67 -12.46
C PRO A 259 7.88 -10.68 -12.79
N ARG A 260 8.16 -11.98 -12.73
CA ARG A 260 7.18 -13.03 -13.02
C ARG A 260 6.16 -13.21 -11.88
N SER A 261 6.56 -12.90 -10.64
CA SER A 261 5.60 -12.81 -9.52
C SER A 261 4.65 -11.62 -9.67
N ARG A 262 5.11 -10.49 -10.23
CA ARG A 262 4.23 -9.37 -10.60
C ARG A 262 3.27 -9.78 -11.71
N ALA A 263 3.78 -10.40 -12.78
CA ALA A 263 2.98 -10.90 -13.90
C ALA A 263 1.91 -11.91 -13.44
N PHE A 264 2.23 -12.82 -12.52
CA PHE A 264 1.24 -13.74 -11.94
C PHE A 264 0.10 -13.01 -11.24
N ILE A 265 0.36 -11.95 -10.47
CA ILE A 265 -0.70 -11.17 -9.83
C ILE A 265 -1.53 -10.43 -10.88
N THR A 266 -0.90 -9.88 -11.93
CA THR A 266 -1.59 -9.27 -13.07
C THR A 266 -2.54 -10.26 -13.75
N GLU A 267 -2.07 -11.45 -14.12
CA GLU A 267 -2.93 -12.45 -14.78
C GLU A 267 -4.00 -13.01 -13.83
N TYR A 268 -3.69 -13.16 -12.54
CA TYR A 268 -4.68 -13.54 -11.53
C TYR A 268 -5.80 -12.50 -11.37
N ILE A 269 -5.48 -11.20 -11.34
CA ILE A 269 -6.47 -10.13 -11.27
C ILE A 269 -7.36 -10.12 -12.53
N GLN A 270 -6.77 -10.35 -13.71
CA GLN A 270 -7.54 -10.47 -14.96
C GLN A 270 -8.42 -11.73 -15.01
N ALA A 271 -7.97 -12.83 -14.39
CA ALA A 271 -8.79 -14.00 -14.18
C ALA A 271 -9.93 -13.76 -13.16
N LEU A 272 -9.72 -12.91 -12.14
CA LEU A 272 -10.79 -12.48 -11.23
C LEU A 272 -11.83 -11.58 -11.92
N SER A 273 -11.43 -10.65 -12.80
CA SER A 273 -12.40 -9.84 -13.57
C SER A 273 -13.19 -10.64 -14.61
N SER A 274 -12.73 -11.85 -14.95
CA SER A 274 -13.41 -12.78 -15.87
C SER A 274 -14.49 -13.64 -15.22
N GLN A 275 -14.67 -13.56 -13.90
CA GLN A 275 -15.73 -14.27 -13.17
C GLN A 275 -17.11 -13.62 -13.43
N ASN A 276 -18.20 -14.32 -13.07
CA ASN A 276 -19.58 -13.86 -13.33
C ASN A 276 -19.91 -12.47 -12.75
N ASP A 277 -19.29 -12.12 -11.62
CA ASP A 277 -19.45 -10.83 -10.93
C ASP A 277 -18.52 -9.72 -11.46
N GLY A 278 -17.65 -10.06 -12.42
CA GLY A 278 -16.75 -9.14 -13.09
C GLY A 278 -15.88 -8.31 -12.15
N ILE A 279 -15.85 -7.00 -12.42
CA ILE A 279 -15.07 -6.01 -11.66
C ILE A 279 -15.44 -5.94 -10.18
N ARG A 280 -16.65 -6.36 -9.78
CA ARG A 280 -17.08 -6.43 -8.37
C ARG A 280 -16.23 -7.41 -7.55
N VAL A 281 -15.79 -8.52 -8.16
CA VAL A 281 -14.87 -9.47 -7.51
C VAL A 281 -13.53 -8.80 -7.23
N VAL A 282 -13.03 -8.03 -8.19
CA VAL A 282 -11.75 -7.31 -8.07
C VAL A 282 -11.83 -6.21 -6.99
N LYS A 283 -12.90 -5.40 -6.98
CA LYS A 283 -13.13 -4.42 -5.89
C LYS A 283 -13.20 -5.11 -4.52
N ASN A 284 -13.93 -6.23 -4.40
CA ASN A 284 -14.01 -7.01 -3.15
C ASN A 284 -12.66 -7.63 -2.73
N PHE A 285 -11.84 -8.05 -3.69
CA PHE A 285 -10.47 -8.53 -3.44
C PHE A 285 -9.60 -7.41 -2.84
N VAL A 286 -9.61 -6.20 -3.42
CA VAL A 286 -8.89 -5.04 -2.85
C VAL A 286 -9.36 -4.74 -1.42
N LYS A 287 -10.68 -4.76 -1.17
CA LYS A 287 -11.25 -4.55 0.17
C LYS A 287 -10.83 -5.66 1.17
N THR A 288 -10.72 -6.91 0.71
CA THR A 288 -10.20 -8.03 1.52
C THR A 288 -8.69 -7.91 1.80
N MET A 289 -7.93 -7.35 0.85
CA MET A 289 -6.50 -7.10 0.99
C MET A 289 -6.18 -5.95 1.95
N HIS A 290 -7.00 -4.90 1.97
CA HIS A 290 -6.98 -3.86 3.00
C HIS A 290 -7.33 -4.42 4.38
N GLY A 291 -8.42 -5.19 4.47
CA GLY A 291 -8.99 -5.67 5.72
C GLY A 291 -10.05 -4.75 6.31
N PRO A 292 -10.78 -5.20 7.36
CA PRO A 292 -11.97 -4.52 7.89
C PRO A 292 -11.67 -3.38 8.88
N THR A 293 -10.41 -3.16 9.23
CA THR A 293 -9.96 -2.11 10.15
C THR A 293 -9.84 -0.77 9.43
N SER A 294 -9.87 0.35 10.16
CA SER A 294 -9.66 1.71 9.62
C SER A 294 -8.24 1.99 9.12
N VAL A 295 -7.29 1.12 9.49
CA VAL A 295 -5.90 1.13 9.01
C VAL A 295 -5.57 -0.27 8.51
N CYS A 296 -4.94 -0.36 7.34
CA CYS A 296 -4.48 -1.63 6.78
C CYS A 296 -3.36 -2.24 7.64
N PRO A 297 -3.48 -3.50 8.13
CA PRO A 297 -2.46 -4.15 8.97
C PRO A 297 -1.22 -4.61 8.18
N HIS A 298 -1.17 -4.37 6.87
CA HIS A 298 -0.12 -4.85 5.97
C HIS A 298 0.41 -3.71 5.06
N PRO A 299 1.40 -2.92 5.50
CA PRO A 299 1.83 -1.70 4.81
C PRO A 299 2.44 -1.93 3.41
N ARG A 300 2.73 -3.18 3.03
CA ARG A 300 3.23 -3.55 1.69
C ARG A 300 2.13 -3.76 0.66
N VAL A 301 0.87 -3.95 1.08
CA VAL A 301 -0.25 -4.25 0.16
C VAL A 301 -0.47 -3.12 -0.84
N LEU A 302 -0.54 -1.87 -0.38
CA LEU A 302 -0.76 -0.72 -1.26
C LEU A 302 0.38 -0.52 -2.27
N PRO A 303 1.67 -0.39 -1.88
CA PRO A 303 2.77 -0.27 -2.84
C PRO A 303 2.83 -1.42 -3.86
N ASN A 304 2.59 -2.66 -3.40
CA ASN A 304 2.62 -3.83 -4.27
C ASN A 304 1.47 -3.82 -5.30
N LEU A 305 0.25 -3.52 -4.87
CA LEU A 305 -0.90 -3.41 -5.79
C LEU A 305 -0.75 -2.21 -6.75
N VAL A 306 -0.24 -1.06 -6.29
CA VAL A 306 0.03 0.10 -7.16
C VAL A 306 1.06 -0.24 -8.23
N ALA A 307 2.14 -0.95 -7.87
CA ALA A 307 3.14 -1.42 -8.82
C ALA A 307 2.59 -2.43 -9.86
N VAL A 308 1.58 -3.23 -9.48
CA VAL A 308 0.83 -4.11 -10.40
C VAL A 308 -0.08 -3.29 -11.32
N CYS A 309 -0.84 -2.33 -10.79
CA CYS A 309 -1.69 -1.43 -11.58
C CYS A 309 -0.90 -0.64 -12.62
N PHE A 310 0.21 0.01 -12.22
CA PHE A 310 1.04 0.77 -13.15
C PHE A 310 1.59 -0.13 -14.26
N ALA A 311 2.14 -1.30 -13.92
CA ALA A 311 2.66 -2.24 -14.92
C ALA A 311 1.59 -2.70 -15.92
N ALA A 312 0.37 -2.99 -15.46
CA ALA A 312 -0.72 -3.43 -16.32
C ALA A 312 -1.27 -2.28 -17.20
N ILE A 313 -1.39 -1.07 -16.66
CA ILE A 313 -1.83 0.11 -17.40
C ILE A 313 -0.81 0.47 -18.48
N TYR A 314 0.50 0.53 -18.15
CA TYR A 314 1.55 0.72 -19.16
C TYR A 314 1.50 -0.35 -20.26
N GLY A 315 1.36 -1.63 -19.88
CA GLY A 315 1.20 -2.74 -20.82
C GLY A 315 0.01 -2.57 -21.77
N CYS A 316 -1.11 -1.97 -21.33
CA CYS A 316 -2.23 -1.65 -22.22
C CYS A 316 -1.88 -0.67 -23.34
N TYR A 317 -1.07 0.36 -23.07
CA TYR A 317 -0.67 1.32 -24.08
C TYR A 317 0.50 0.83 -24.94
N GLU A 318 1.41 0.02 -24.38
CA GLU A 318 2.45 -0.67 -25.14
C GLU A 318 1.84 -1.67 -26.14
N ASP A 319 0.91 -2.53 -25.69
CA ASP A 319 0.19 -3.47 -26.56
C ASP A 319 -0.55 -2.73 -27.69
N ARG A 320 -1.31 -1.66 -27.39
CA ARG A 320 -1.99 -0.84 -28.42
C ARG A 320 -1.01 -0.31 -29.47
N LYS A 321 0.14 0.23 -29.05
CA LYS A 321 1.19 0.72 -29.98
C LYS A 321 1.74 -0.41 -30.84
N THR A 322 2.06 -1.56 -30.26
CA THR A 322 2.58 -2.73 -30.98
C THR A 322 1.57 -3.26 -32.00
N PHE A 323 0.27 -3.27 -31.69
CA PHE A 323 -0.76 -3.66 -32.65
C PHE A 323 -0.93 -2.66 -33.79
N MET A 324 -0.91 -1.34 -33.52
CA MET A 324 -0.97 -0.30 -34.55
C MET A 324 0.23 -0.34 -35.51
N LEU A 325 1.42 -0.69 -35.02
CA LEU A 325 2.63 -0.81 -35.85
C LEU A 325 2.64 -2.07 -36.73
N ASN A 326 2.03 -3.17 -36.25
CA ASN A 326 2.09 -4.47 -36.93
C ASN A 326 0.89 -4.77 -37.85
N ASN A 327 -0.27 -4.12 -37.66
CA ASN A 327 -1.48 -4.36 -38.46
C ASN A 327 -2.20 -3.06 -38.81
N ASN A 328 -2.48 -2.84 -40.10
CA ASN A 328 -3.32 -1.72 -40.57
C ASN A 328 -4.80 -1.82 -40.13
N SER A 329 -5.22 -2.93 -39.53
CA SER A 329 -6.54 -3.11 -38.94
C SER A 329 -6.45 -3.97 -37.67
N ILE A 330 -6.63 -3.34 -36.50
CA ILE A 330 -6.81 -4.05 -35.24
C ILE A 330 -8.23 -4.60 -35.21
N SER A 331 -8.39 -5.89 -34.88
CA SER A 331 -9.70 -6.49 -34.64
C SER A 331 -10.39 -5.81 -33.46
N SER A 332 -11.67 -5.44 -33.60
CA SER A 332 -12.46 -4.79 -32.55
C SER A 332 -12.42 -5.56 -31.23
N TYR A 333 -12.42 -6.90 -31.30
CA TYR A 333 -12.30 -7.79 -30.16
C TYR A 333 -11.04 -7.52 -29.31
N ILE A 334 -9.88 -7.31 -29.93
CA ILE A 334 -8.61 -7.06 -29.23
C ILE A 334 -8.65 -5.70 -28.53
N MET A 335 -9.26 -4.70 -29.16
CA MET A 335 -9.45 -3.38 -28.54
C MET A 335 -10.38 -3.46 -27.33
N THR A 336 -11.46 -4.25 -27.39
CA THR A 336 -12.34 -4.53 -26.25
C THR A 336 -11.58 -5.22 -25.12
N GLU A 337 -10.77 -6.25 -25.40
CA GLU A 337 -9.99 -6.95 -24.38
C GLU A 337 -8.97 -6.04 -23.66
N ILE A 338 -8.28 -5.16 -24.41
CA ILE A 338 -7.37 -4.17 -23.81
C ILE A 338 -8.16 -3.11 -23.02
N HIS A 339 -9.33 -2.69 -23.48
CA HIS A 339 -10.21 -1.77 -22.75
C HIS A 339 -10.69 -2.38 -21.43
N ASP A 340 -11.21 -3.60 -21.44
CA ASP A 340 -11.68 -4.30 -20.23
C ASP A 340 -10.54 -4.49 -19.21
N ARG A 341 -9.33 -4.82 -19.69
CA ARG A 341 -8.12 -4.89 -18.87
C ARG A 341 -7.76 -3.52 -18.27
N LEU A 342 -7.75 -2.45 -19.06
CA LEU A 342 -7.48 -1.08 -18.58
C LEU A 342 -8.49 -0.68 -17.48
N THR A 343 -9.78 -0.82 -17.75
CA THR A 343 -10.88 -0.50 -16.82
C THR A 343 -10.77 -1.29 -15.52
N CYS A 344 -10.37 -2.57 -15.57
CA CYS A 344 -10.11 -3.40 -14.39
C CYS A 344 -9.04 -2.78 -13.45
N TYR A 345 -7.90 -2.33 -13.98
CA TYR A 345 -6.83 -1.75 -13.15
C TYR A 345 -7.10 -0.33 -12.67
N LEU A 346 -7.84 0.46 -13.44
CA LEU A 346 -8.29 1.78 -12.99
C LEU A 346 -9.32 1.67 -11.85
N ALA A 347 -10.23 0.70 -11.92
CA ALA A 347 -11.16 0.41 -10.82
C ALA A 347 -10.47 -0.08 -9.53
N ILE A 348 -9.25 -0.65 -9.63
CA ILE A 348 -8.43 -0.94 -8.44
C ILE A 348 -7.90 0.36 -7.82
N LEU A 349 -7.37 1.30 -8.63
CA LEU A 349 -6.92 2.61 -8.14
C LEU A 349 -8.08 3.41 -7.52
N GLU A 350 -9.26 3.37 -8.15
CA GLU A 350 -10.53 3.89 -7.62
C GLU A 350 -10.81 3.30 -6.24
N THR A 351 -10.82 1.97 -6.12
CA THR A 351 -11.11 1.28 -4.84
C THR A 351 -10.07 1.58 -3.77
N MET A 352 -8.79 1.77 -4.13
CA MET A 352 -7.75 2.20 -3.18
C MET A 352 -8.00 3.60 -2.64
N SER A 353 -8.52 4.51 -3.47
CA SER A 353 -8.79 5.90 -3.07
C SER A 353 -9.95 6.04 -2.08
N GLU A 354 -10.79 5.01 -1.92
CA GLU A 354 -11.83 4.96 -0.88
C GLU A 354 -11.22 4.92 0.55
N PHE A 355 -9.99 4.42 0.73
CA PHE A 355 -9.37 4.18 2.04
C PHE A 355 -8.55 5.36 2.56
N GLU A 356 -8.90 5.88 3.74
CA GLU A 356 -8.32 7.12 4.28
C GLU A 356 -6.83 7.00 4.66
N ASP A 357 -6.37 5.83 5.10
CA ASP A 357 -4.96 5.57 5.43
C ASP A 357 -4.09 5.37 4.17
N TRP A 358 -4.68 4.86 3.08
CA TRP A 358 -4.01 4.68 1.80
C TRP A 358 -3.93 5.97 0.97
N ARG A 359 -4.92 6.88 1.05
CA ARG A 359 -4.98 8.11 0.24
C ARG A 359 -3.66 8.91 0.19
N PRO A 360 -2.92 9.19 1.28
CA PRO A 360 -1.66 9.94 1.21
C PRO A 360 -0.55 9.24 0.42
N ASN A 361 -0.39 7.93 0.64
CA ASN A 361 0.61 7.14 -0.07
C ASN A 361 0.23 6.97 -1.54
N LEU A 362 -1.06 6.73 -1.85
CA LEU A 362 -1.56 6.62 -3.22
C LEU A 362 -1.40 7.94 -3.98
N ALA A 363 -1.74 9.07 -3.35
CA ALA A 363 -1.53 10.41 -3.87
C ALA A 363 -0.04 10.68 -4.17
N SER A 364 0.86 10.28 -3.27
CA SER A 364 2.31 10.37 -3.51
C SER A 364 2.80 9.46 -4.64
N PHE A 365 2.22 8.27 -4.84
CA PHE A 365 2.58 7.42 -5.98
C PHE A 365 2.08 7.96 -7.33
N LEU A 366 1.03 8.78 -7.31
CA LEU A 366 0.44 9.44 -8.48
C LEU A 366 1.01 10.85 -8.73
N GLN A 367 2.07 11.26 -8.02
CA GLN A 367 2.78 12.52 -8.22
C GLN A 367 4.30 12.25 -8.43
N PRO A 368 4.86 12.47 -9.63
CA PRO A 368 4.24 13.07 -10.82
C PRO A 368 3.25 12.10 -11.45
N ILE A 369 2.45 12.58 -12.41
CA ILE A 369 1.59 11.73 -13.23
C ILE A 369 2.43 10.57 -13.82
N PRO A 370 2.23 9.31 -13.40
CA PRO A 370 3.14 8.21 -13.70
C PRO A 370 2.61 7.36 -14.87
N PHE A 371 2.16 8.03 -15.93
CA PHE A 371 1.49 7.41 -17.07
C PHE A 371 1.96 8.05 -18.39
N PRO A 372 1.89 7.33 -19.53
CA PRO A 372 2.31 7.87 -20.82
C PRO A 372 1.30 8.90 -21.35
N ASP A 373 1.75 9.82 -22.20
CA ASP A 373 0.90 10.88 -22.77
C ASP A 373 -0.34 10.32 -23.51
N ASP A 374 -0.22 9.15 -24.15
CA ASP A 374 -1.34 8.47 -24.83
C ASP A 374 -2.45 8.02 -23.87
N ALA A 375 -2.14 7.81 -22.58
CA ALA A 375 -3.14 7.55 -21.55
C ALA A 375 -3.83 8.84 -21.10
N LEU A 376 -3.11 9.95 -21.07
CA LEU A 376 -3.65 11.27 -20.69
C LEU A 376 -4.56 11.86 -21.77
N ALA A 377 -4.50 11.31 -22.99
CA ALA A 377 -5.37 11.62 -24.13
C ALA A 377 -6.49 10.57 -24.36
N ASP A 378 -6.61 9.55 -23.51
CA ASP A 378 -7.61 8.47 -23.63
C ASP A 378 -8.79 8.72 -22.68
N GLU A 379 -9.97 9.00 -23.27
CA GLU A 379 -11.28 9.16 -22.61
C GLU A 379 -11.54 8.10 -21.52
N VAL A 380 -11.22 6.84 -21.80
CA VAL A 380 -11.45 5.73 -20.85
C VAL A 380 -10.62 5.91 -19.59
N PHE A 381 -9.38 6.37 -19.76
CA PHE A 381 -8.45 6.60 -18.66
C PHE A 381 -8.85 7.86 -17.87
N THR A 382 -9.19 8.95 -18.56
CA THR A 382 -9.53 10.23 -17.94
C THR A 382 -10.84 10.14 -17.15
N VAL A 383 -11.86 9.47 -17.68
CA VAL A 383 -13.12 9.21 -16.97
C VAL A 383 -12.89 8.38 -15.71
N HIS A 384 -12.19 7.25 -15.80
CA HIS A 384 -11.99 6.36 -14.65
C HIS A 384 -11.01 6.89 -13.60
N MET A 385 -10.13 7.84 -13.95
CA MET A 385 -9.28 8.54 -12.97
C MET A 385 -10.02 9.68 -12.24
N CYS A 386 -11.11 10.22 -12.78
CA CYS A 386 -11.86 11.32 -12.16
C CYS A 386 -12.30 11.03 -10.70
N PRO A 387 -12.88 9.87 -10.35
CA PRO A 387 -13.22 9.55 -8.97
C PRO A 387 -12.02 9.47 -8.01
N VAL A 388 -10.86 8.97 -8.47
CA VAL A 388 -9.61 8.91 -7.67
C VAL A 388 -9.18 10.33 -7.28
N LEU A 389 -9.12 11.21 -8.27
CA LEU A 389 -8.73 12.60 -8.08
C LEU A 389 -9.76 13.37 -7.26
N ARG A 390 -11.05 13.02 -7.37
CA ARG A 390 -12.12 13.57 -6.53
C ARG A 390 -11.97 13.18 -5.06
N GLN A 391 -11.54 11.95 -4.76
CA GLN A 391 -11.22 11.54 -3.39
C GLN A 391 -10.01 12.31 -2.84
N PHE A 392 -8.99 12.57 -3.66
CA PHE A 392 -7.88 13.46 -3.26
C PHE A 392 -8.36 14.89 -3.07
N ALA A 393 -9.33 15.35 -3.88
CA ALA A 393 -9.98 16.66 -3.85
C ALA A 393 -11.03 16.86 -2.74
N LEU A 394 -11.19 15.88 -1.84
CA LEU A 394 -12.08 15.95 -0.68
C LEU A 394 -11.38 15.61 0.66
N ASP A 395 -10.09 15.26 0.64
CA ASP A 395 -9.36 14.78 1.83
C ASP A 395 -9.00 15.89 2.84
N SER A 396 -9.22 15.69 4.14
CA SER A 396 -8.95 16.74 5.13
C SER A 396 -7.48 17.22 5.20
N ARG A 397 -6.51 16.45 4.69
CA ARG A 397 -5.07 16.74 4.78
C ARG A 397 -4.56 17.54 3.57
N CYS A 398 -3.78 18.60 3.84
CA CYS A 398 -3.16 19.41 2.79
C CYS A 398 -2.18 18.62 1.90
N GLU A 399 -1.49 17.59 2.42
CA GLU A 399 -0.52 16.78 1.66
C GLU A 399 -1.17 15.99 0.52
N VAL A 400 -2.38 15.45 0.73
CA VAL A 400 -3.12 14.66 -0.26
C VAL A 400 -3.57 15.57 -1.41
N HIS A 401 -4.17 16.71 -1.06
CA HIS A 401 -4.63 17.71 -2.01
C HIS A 401 -3.51 18.35 -2.85
N GLN A 402 -2.35 18.61 -2.25
CA GLN A 402 -1.22 19.18 -2.97
C GLN A 402 -0.63 18.22 -4.01
N SER A 403 -0.95 16.91 -3.96
CA SER A 403 -0.58 15.95 -5.01
C SER A 403 -1.23 16.24 -6.38
N LEU A 404 -2.36 16.97 -6.39
CA LEU A 404 -3.07 17.38 -7.60
C LEU A 404 -2.29 18.43 -8.42
N LEU A 405 -1.39 19.18 -7.78
CA LEU A 405 -0.48 20.10 -8.45
C LEU A 405 0.75 19.36 -9.00
N GLY A 406 1.52 19.99 -9.89
CA GLY A 406 2.82 19.45 -10.26
C GLY A 406 3.82 19.53 -9.10
N ILE A 407 4.81 18.61 -9.08
CA ILE A 407 5.87 18.54 -8.04
C ILE A 407 6.56 19.88 -7.78
N ARG A 408 6.71 20.70 -8.83
CA ARG A 408 7.41 21.99 -8.82
C ARG A 408 6.70 23.00 -9.69
N GLU A 409 6.93 24.28 -9.40
CA GLU A 409 6.39 25.40 -10.19
C GLU A 409 6.73 25.23 -11.68
N GLY A 410 5.75 25.49 -12.55
CA GLY A 410 5.89 25.32 -14.00
C GLY A 410 5.84 23.88 -14.52
N LYS A 411 5.63 22.87 -13.67
CA LYS A 411 5.21 21.54 -14.12
C LYS A 411 3.71 21.35 -13.91
N GLU A 412 3.08 20.80 -14.93
CA GLU A 412 1.67 20.42 -14.91
C GLU A 412 1.46 19.18 -14.04
N GLY A 413 0.22 19.03 -13.58
CA GLY A 413 -0.25 17.92 -12.74
C GLY A 413 -1.74 17.74 -12.97
N TRP A 414 -2.39 16.87 -12.20
CA TRP A 414 -3.80 16.51 -12.36
C TRP A 414 -4.75 17.72 -12.46
N PHE A 415 -4.51 18.76 -11.65
CA PHE A 415 -5.26 20.01 -11.68
C PHE A 415 -5.20 20.75 -13.04
N HIS A 416 -4.08 20.64 -13.76
CA HIS A 416 -3.91 21.24 -15.08
C HIS A 416 -4.54 20.35 -16.16
N LEU A 417 -4.36 19.03 -16.05
CA LEU A 417 -4.89 18.06 -17.02
C LEU A 417 -6.42 18.14 -17.13
N TYR A 418 -7.13 18.21 -16.00
CA TYR A 418 -8.60 18.31 -15.94
C TYR A 418 -9.13 19.76 -16.00
N CYS A 419 -8.33 20.71 -16.49
CA CYS A 419 -8.79 22.08 -16.70
C CYS A 419 -9.86 22.16 -17.82
N PRO A 420 -10.95 22.92 -17.66
CA PRO A 420 -11.90 23.20 -18.74
C PRO A 420 -11.20 23.63 -20.04
N GLY A 421 -11.48 22.90 -21.12
CA GLY A 421 -10.84 23.07 -22.44
C GLY A 421 -9.71 22.07 -22.75
N ASN A 422 -9.22 21.30 -21.76
CA ASN A 422 -8.27 20.21 -21.98
C ASN A 422 -9.00 18.87 -22.17
N MET A 423 -8.35 17.91 -22.85
CA MET A 423 -8.97 16.64 -23.27
C MET A 423 -9.55 15.80 -22.13
N ALA A 424 -8.98 15.85 -20.92
CA ALA A 424 -9.47 15.09 -19.78
C ALA A 424 -10.71 15.71 -19.08
N CYS A 425 -11.10 16.93 -19.44
CA CYS A 425 -12.18 17.66 -18.78
C CYS A 425 -13.54 17.44 -19.46
N GLU A 426 -14.10 16.26 -19.27
CA GLU A 426 -15.40 15.87 -19.83
C GLU A 426 -16.60 16.23 -18.93
N ASP A 427 -16.37 16.42 -17.62
CA ASP A 427 -17.41 16.70 -16.62
C ASP A 427 -17.83 18.18 -16.53
N GLU A 428 -17.66 18.93 -17.62
CA GLU A 428 -17.91 20.37 -17.71
C GLU A 428 -17.15 21.21 -16.65
N GLY A 429 -16.09 20.65 -16.05
CA GLY A 429 -15.23 21.29 -15.07
C GLY A 429 -15.66 21.10 -13.61
N GLU A 430 -16.50 20.10 -13.32
CA GLU A 430 -16.97 19.81 -11.96
C GLU A 430 -15.83 19.34 -11.04
N LEU A 431 -15.02 18.38 -11.48
CA LEU A 431 -13.80 17.95 -10.77
C LEU A 431 -12.83 19.12 -10.62
N PHE A 432 -12.64 19.92 -11.69
CA PHE A 432 -11.78 21.11 -11.61
C PHE A 432 -12.24 22.07 -10.53
N GLY A 433 -13.54 22.40 -10.46
CA GLY A 433 -14.11 23.24 -9.42
C GLY A 433 -13.96 22.65 -8.02
N THR A 434 -14.05 21.32 -7.89
CA THR A 434 -13.82 20.60 -6.62
C THR A 434 -12.36 20.72 -6.17
N MET A 435 -11.40 20.43 -7.07
CA MET A 435 -9.97 20.62 -6.81
C MET A 435 -9.64 22.08 -6.47
N LEU A 436 -10.23 23.03 -7.22
CA LEU A 436 -10.05 24.47 -7.01
C LEU A 436 -10.47 24.90 -5.61
N LYS A 437 -11.63 24.43 -5.14
CA LYS A 437 -12.18 24.71 -3.80
C LYS A 437 -11.25 24.22 -2.68
N ALA A 438 -10.66 23.03 -2.85
CA ALA A 438 -9.74 22.52 -1.86
C ALA A 438 -8.37 23.22 -1.90
N LEU A 439 -7.84 23.49 -3.10
CA LEU A 439 -6.54 24.12 -3.30
C LEU A 439 -6.53 25.59 -2.85
N ILE A 440 -7.61 26.36 -3.04
CA ILE A 440 -7.70 27.73 -2.52
C ILE A 440 -7.74 27.76 -0.98
N CYS A 441 -8.39 26.78 -0.35
CA CYS A 441 -8.42 26.61 1.11
C CYS A 441 -7.14 25.97 1.69
N CYS A 442 -6.15 25.64 0.86
CA CYS A 442 -5.01 24.84 1.28
C CYS A 442 -3.91 25.67 1.96
N CYS A 443 -3.75 25.49 3.28
CA CYS A 443 -2.54 25.76 4.06
C CYS A 443 -1.77 27.06 3.70
N CYS A 444 -2.50 28.18 3.53
CA CYS A 444 -1.97 29.55 3.49
C CYS A 444 -0.99 29.90 2.35
N LYS A 445 -1.16 29.26 1.18
CA LYS A 445 -0.52 29.73 -0.06
C LYS A 445 -1.46 30.50 -0.99
N ARG A 446 -2.67 30.91 -0.55
CA ARG A 446 -3.72 31.57 -1.37
C ARG A 446 -3.17 32.55 -2.42
N LYS A 447 -2.48 33.63 -2.04
CA LYS A 447 -1.92 34.58 -3.03
C LYS A 447 -0.91 33.94 -4.01
N LYS A 448 -0.06 33.01 -3.56
CA LYS A 448 0.87 32.27 -4.46
C LYS A 448 0.12 31.34 -5.41
N PHE A 449 -0.92 30.65 -4.92
CA PHE A 449 -1.77 29.79 -5.73
C PHE A 449 -2.52 30.61 -6.78
N LEU A 450 -3.16 31.72 -6.39
CA LEU A 450 -3.82 32.66 -7.31
C LEU A 450 -2.85 33.17 -8.40
N VAL A 451 -1.60 33.52 -8.05
CA VAL A 451 -0.55 33.88 -9.02
C VAL A 451 -0.22 32.72 -9.97
N SER A 452 -0.12 31.49 -9.45
CA SER A 452 0.21 30.32 -10.29
C SER A 452 -0.89 29.99 -11.32
N ILE A 453 -2.17 30.24 -11.00
CA ILE A 453 -3.31 29.91 -11.86
C ILE A 453 -3.79 31.08 -12.75
N ILE A 454 -3.06 32.20 -12.82
CA ILE A 454 -3.38 33.32 -13.75
C ILE A 454 -3.55 32.83 -15.20
N LYS A 455 -2.75 31.84 -15.62
CA LYS A 455 -2.84 31.23 -16.96
C LYS A 455 -4.16 30.49 -17.23
N MET A 456 -4.89 30.13 -16.18
CA MET A 456 -6.13 29.34 -16.21
C MET A 456 -7.37 30.20 -15.90
N ILE A 457 -7.25 31.52 -16.08
CA ILE A 457 -8.31 32.47 -15.71
C ILE A 457 -9.57 32.38 -16.57
N ASN A 458 -9.44 32.06 -17.87
CA ASN A 458 -10.57 31.86 -18.77
C ASN A 458 -11.46 30.68 -18.32
N PRO A 459 -10.91 29.49 -17.99
CA PRO A 459 -11.62 28.43 -17.29
C PRO A 459 -12.33 28.88 -16.00
N CYS A 460 -11.69 29.69 -15.16
CA CYS A 460 -12.31 30.22 -13.93
C CYS A 460 -13.48 31.17 -14.24
N MET A 461 -13.37 32.00 -15.29
CA MET A 461 -14.47 32.85 -15.75
C MET A 461 -15.64 32.02 -16.30
N LEU A 462 -15.37 30.99 -17.11
CA LEU A 462 -16.38 30.07 -17.63
C LEU A 462 -17.15 29.36 -16.49
N LEU A 463 -16.44 28.83 -15.50
CA LEU A 463 -17.06 28.18 -14.35
C LEU A 463 -17.83 29.16 -13.45
N SER A 464 -17.39 30.42 -13.36
CA SER A 464 -18.12 31.47 -12.63
C SER A 464 -19.45 31.82 -13.32
N LEU A 465 -19.52 31.77 -14.66
CA LEU A 465 -20.79 31.90 -15.40
C LEU A 465 -21.72 30.69 -15.19
N ARG A 466 -21.17 29.52 -14.87
CA ARG A 466 -21.87 28.28 -14.49
C ARG A 466 -22.18 28.18 -12.99
N GLU A 467 -22.17 29.33 -12.29
CA GLU A 467 -22.42 29.48 -10.86
C GLU A 467 -21.49 28.69 -9.91
N ASN A 468 -20.27 28.33 -10.34
CA ASN A 468 -19.30 27.68 -9.45
C ASN A 468 -18.70 28.66 -8.43
N GLU A 469 -19.03 28.49 -7.14
CA GLU A 469 -18.59 29.37 -6.06
C GLU A 469 -17.06 29.46 -5.90
N ALA A 470 -16.34 28.35 -6.07
CA ALA A 470 -14.88 28.33 -5.91
C ALA A 470 -14.17 29.12 -7.01
N ALA A 471 -14.70 29.07 -8.23
CA ALA A 471 -14.22 29.90 -9.33
C ALA A 471 -14.48 31.38 -9.08
N MET A 472 -15.67 31.75 -8.56
CA MET A 472 -15.96 33.12 -8.15
C MET A 472 -15.04 33.59 -7.02
N GLU A 473 -14.76 32.72 -6.05
CA GLU A 473 -13.85 33.03 -4.93
C GLU A 473 -12.41 33.27 -5.42
N VAL A 474 -11.94 32.49 -6.40
CA VAL A 474 -10.66 32.72 -7.07
C VAL A 474 -10.63 34.09 -7.75
N LEU A 475 -11.66 34.42 -8.54
CA LEU A 475 -11.74 35.70 -9.25
C LEU A 475 -11.81 36.90 -8.30
N CYS A 476 -12.64 36.83 -7.26
CA CYS A 476 -12.70 37.84 -6.20
C CYS A 476 -11.34 37.97 -5.48
N GLY A 477 -10.68 36.86 -5.15
CA GLY A 477 -9.35 36.84 -4.54
C GLY A 477 -8.24 37.43 -5.42
N MET A 478 -8.30 37.24 -6.74
CA MET A 478 -7.37 37.85 -7.70
C MET A 478 -7.51 39.37 -7.75
N LEU A 479 -8.75 39.88 -7.75
CA LEU A 479 -9.05 41.32 -7.67
C LEU A 479 -8.67 41.90 -6.32
N GLU A 480 -8.97 41.19 -5.23
CA GLU A 480 -8.68 41.59 -3.86
C GLU A 480 -7.18 41.80 -3.62
N HIS A 481 -6.37 40.80 -3.97
CA HIS A 481 -4.94 40.77 -3.68
C HIS A 481 -4.10 41.49 -4.74
N GLU A 482 -4.76 42.18 -5.69
CA GLU A 482 -4.17 42.88 -6.84
C GLU A 482 -3.19 41.97 -7.61
N VAL A 483 -3.59 40.71 -7.82
CA VAL A 483 -2.79 39.68 -8.52
C VAL A 483 -2.71 39.95 -10.03
N ILE A 484 -3.68 40.69 -10.55
CA ILE A 484 -3.79 41.03 -11.96
C ILE A 484 -3.43 42.50 -12.13
N GLU A 485 -2.49 42.79 -13.03
CA GLU A 485 -2.08 44.17 -13.32
C GLU A 485 -2.91 44.78 -14.45
N ASN A 486 -3.23 43.99 -15.49
CA ASN A 486 -3.98 44.42 -16.67
C ASN A 486 -5.43 44.85 -16.33
N ASN A 487 -5.78 46.11 -16.63
CA ASN A 487 -7.09 46.68 -16.34
C ASN A 487 -8.23 46.13 -17.21
N ASP A 488 -7.97 45.77 -18.46
CA ASP A 488 -8.99 45.17 -19.34
C ASP A 488 -9.40 43.80 -18.81
N LEU A 489 -8.42 43.00 -18.37
CA LEU A 489 -8.66 41.70 -17.75
C LEU A 489 -9.42 41.83 -16.41
N LYS A 490 -9.11 42.85 -15.58
CA LYS A 490 -9.93 43.17 -14.39
C LYS A 490 -11.39 43.46 -14.77
N MET A 491 -11.62 44.29 -15.79
CA MET A 491 -12.96 44.64 -16.24
C MET A 491 -13.74 43.44 -16.78
N GLN A 492 -13.07 42.52 -17.50
CA GLN A 492 -13.66 41.25 -17.93
C GLN A 492 -14.13 40.42 -16.72
N ILE A 493 -13.27 40.23 -15.72
CA ILE A 493 -13.58 39.47 -14.50
C ILE A 493 -14.74 40.10 -13.72
N ILE A 494 -14.73 41.43 -13.55
CA ILE A 494 -15.81 42.16 -12.88
C ILE A 494 -17.12 41.94 -13.64
N THR A 495 -17.11 42.03 -14.97
CA THR A 495 -18.29 41.78 -15.82
C THR A 495 -18.78 40.33 -15.69
N THR A 496 -17.88 39.36 -15.65
CA THR A 496 -18.19 37.94 -15.41
C THR A 496 -18.86 37.72 -14.06
N LEU A 497 -18.28 38.24 -12.97
CA LEU A 497 -18.86 38.17 -11.63
C LEU A 497 -20.23 38.87 -11.56
N GLN A 498 -20.36 40.03 -12.23
CA GLN A 498 -21.62 40.77 -12.33
C GLN A 498 -22.65 40.11 -13.25
N SER A 499 -22.35 39.01 -13.94
CA SER A 499 -23.31 38.30 -14.79
C SER A 499 -24.19 37.31 -14.01
N THR A 500 -23.76 36.84 -12.83
CA THR A 500 -24.50 35.87 -11.99
C THR A 500 -24.96 36.47 -10.66
N ALA A 501 -25.98 35.89 -10.03
CA ALA A 501 -26.52 36.42 -8.77
C ALA A 501 -25.55 36.21 -7.59
N SER A 502 -24.87 35.06 -7.55
CA SER A 502 -23.84 34.77 -6.53
C SER A 502 -22.58 35.59 -6.76
N GLY A 503 -22.11 35.74 -8.01
CA GLY A 503 -20.95 36.56 -8.34
C GLY A 503 -21.13 38.03 -7.96
N LYS A 504 -22.31 38.61 -8.21
CA LYS A 504 -22.67 39.97 -7.75
C LYS A 504 -22.51 40.13 -6.24
N ARG A 505 -23.01 39.18 -5.45
CA ARG A 505 -22.94 39.21 -3.98
C ARG A 505 -21.49 39.10 -3.48
N MET A 506 -20.72 38.17 -4.02
CA MET A 506 -19.31 37.95 -3.64
C MET A 506 -18.42 39.15 -4.03
N TYR A 507 -18.64 39.73 -5.21
CA TYR A 507 -17.93 40.92 -5.66
C TYR A 507 -18.29 42.15 -4.81
N ALA A 508 -19.58 42.37 -4.52
CA ALA A 508 -20.02 43.45 -3.63
C ALA A 508 -19.36 43.36 -2.25
N ALA A 509 -19.39 42.19 -1.60
CA ALA A 509 -18.72 41.96 -0.32
C ALA A 509 -17.19 42.20 -0.37
N THR A 510 -16.56 41.91 -1.51
CA THR A 510 -15.13 42.19 -1.75
C THR A 510 -14.87 43.70 -1.83
N CYS A 511 -15.70 44.44 -2.58
CA CYS A 511 -15.64 45.90 -2.67
C CYS A 511 -15.92 46.58 -1.33
N ASP A 512 -16.97 46.18 -0.62
CA ASP A 512 -17.36 46.73 0.68
C ASP A 512 -16.23 46.57 1.70
N ARG A 513 -15.54 45.42 1.69
CA ARG A 513 -14.38 45.17 2.56
C ARG A 513 -13.16 46.00 2.16
N GLN A 514 -12.89 46.20 0.86
CA GLN A 514 -11.83 47.12 0.40
C GLN A 514 -12.12 48.58 0.77
N ILE A 515 -13.37 49.02 0.64
CA ILE A 515 -13.81 50.36 1.04
C ILE A 515 -13.69 50.52 2.55
N ALA A 516 -14.24 49.61 3.35
CA ALA A 516 -14.14 49.65 4.80
C ALA A 516 -12.69 49.66 5.30
N LEU A 517 -11.79 48.89 4.68
CA LEU A 517 -10.37 48.89 5.01
C LEU A 517 -9.69 50.22 4.65
N ARG A 518 -10.01 50.85 3.51
CA ARG A 518 -9.52 52.19 3.14
C ARG A 518 -10.07 53.27 4.07
N GLU A 519 -11.37 53.22 4.41
CA GLU A 519 -11.98 54.16 5.34
C GLU A 519 -11.39 54.04 6.75
N LEU A 520 -11.20 52.82 7.25
CA LEU A 520 -10.54 52.61 8.54
C LEU A 520 -9.09 53.12 8.49
N GLN A 521 -8.33 52.86 7.42
CA GLN A 521 -6.97 53.43 7.27
C GLN A 521 -6.93 54.97 7.30
N GLN A 522 -7.98 55.64 6.82
CA GLN A 522 -8.11 57.11 6.87
C GLN A 522 -8.64 57.61 8.22
N LYS A 523 -9.53 56.86 8.87
CA LYS A 523 -10.23 57.22 10.11
C LYS A 523 -9.53 56.57 11.32
N GLY A 524 -8.69 57.35 12.02
CA GLY A 524 -7.78 56.92 13.10
C GLY A 524 -8.38 56.09 14.26
N GLY A 525 -8.54 56.67 15.46
CA GLY A 525 -9.20 55.99 16.59
C GLY A 525 -8.29 55.43 17.70
N PRO A 526 -8.85 54.61 18.62
CA PRO A 526 -8.16 54.11 19.81
C PRO A 526 -7.15 53.01 19.48
N LYS A 527 -6.03 52.97 20.20
CA LYS A 527 -5.01 51.92 20.05
C LYS A 527 -5.32 50.61 20.77
N LYS A 528 -6.19 50.64 21.78
CA LYS A 528 -6.57 49.47 22.61
C LYS A 528 -8.08 49.43 22.80
N LEU A 529 -8.66 48.24 22.76
CA LEU A 529 -10.10 48.00 22.91
C LEU A 529 -10.35 46.64 23.56
N THR A 530 -11.36 46.56 24.42
CA THR A 530 -11.79 45.33 25.09
C THR A 530 -13.32 45.31 25.13
N LEU A 531 -13.94 44.19 24.77
CA LEU A 531 -15.40 44.04 24.82
C LEU A 531 -15.85 43.33 26.11
N PRO A 532 -17.06 43.63 26.64
CA PRO A 532 -17.65 42.89 27.75
C PRO A 532 -17.91 41.42 27.40
N SER A 533 -17.84 40.51 28.38
CA SER A 533 -18.02 39.05 28.20
C SER A 533 -19.37 38.60 27.62
N LYS A 534 -20.38 39.47 27.60
CA LYS A 534 -21.67 39.18 26.95
C LYS A 534 -21.75 39.61 25.49
N SER A 535 -20.70 40.22 24.94
CA SER A 535 -20.67 40.66 23.55
C SER A 535 -20.66 39.48 22.58
N THR A 536 -21.39 39.66 21.49
CA THR A 536 -21.58 38.73 20.39
C THR A 536 -20.90 39.23 19.11
N ASP A 537 -20.90 38.41 18.05
CA ASP A 537 -20.45 38.81 16.71
C ASP A 537 -21.18 40.07 16.20
N ALA A 538 -22.47 40.21 16.52
CA ALA A 538 -23.30 41.35 16.13
C ALA A 538 -22.92 42.65 16.87
N ASP A 539 -22.55 42.57 18.15
CA ASP A 539 -22.08 43.72 18.92
C ASP A 539 -20.76 44.25 18.39
N LEU A 540 -19.83 43.34 18.05
CA LEU A 540 -18.55 43.66 17.45
C LEU A 540 -18.72 44.32 16.07
N ALA A 541 -19.59 43.78 15.21
CA ALA A 541 -19.90 44.37 13.91
C ALA A 541 -20.57 45.76 14.03
N LYS A 542 -21.54 45.92 14.94
CA LYS A 542 -22.22 47.20 15.20
C LYS A 542 -21.28 48.27 15.75
N MET A 543 -20.35 47.88 16.62
CA MET A 543 -19.33 48.77 17.16
C MET A 543 -18.34 49.21 16.07
N LEU A 544 -17.78 48.26 15.31
CA LEU A 544 -16.78 48.56 14.27
C LEU A 544 -17.34 49.36 13.09
N SER A 545 -18.61 49.17 12.74
CA SER A 545 -19.30 49.95 11.69
C SER A 545 -19.66 51.39 12.11
N SER A 546 -19.67 51.71 13.41
CA SER A 546 -20.08 53.03 13.92
C SER A 546 -18.93 53.92 14.42
N GLY A 547 -17.68 53.46 14.34
CA GLY A 547 -16.53 54.19 14.86
C GLY A 547 -15.25 54.09 14.02
N SER A 548 -14.30 54.96 14.33
CA SER A 548 -12.97 54.99 13.73
C SER A 548 -12.04 54.02 14.47
N PHE A 549 -11.50 52.99 13.80
CA PHE A 549 -10.63 51.97 14.40
C PHE A 549 -9.37 51.63 13.58
N GLY A 550 -8.98 52.47 12.62
CA GLY A 550 -7.75 52.26 11.81
C GLY A 550 -6.46 52.14 12.61
N ASN A 551 -6.41 52.82 13.77
CA ASN A 551 -5.25 52.81 14.67
C ASN A 551 -5.29 51.68 15.72
N LEU A 552 -6.27 50.76 15.66
CA LEU A 552 -6.43 49.74 16.68
C LEU A 552 -5.30 48.70 16.59
N GLU A 553 -4.39 48.74 17.56
CA GLU A 553 -3.23 47.86 17.67
C GLU A 553 -3.51 46.65 18.58
N CYS A 554 -4.47 46.77 19.51
CA CYS A 554 -4.76 45.75 20.52
C CYS A 554 -6.27 45.57 20.74
N LEU A 555 -6.79 44.38 20.46
CA LEU A 555 -8.19 44.01 20.68
C LEU A 555 -8.28 42.78 21.61
N SER A 556 -9.09 42.88 22.66
CA SER A 556 -9.41 41.78 23.55
C SER A 556 -10.89 41.43 23.50
N LEU A 557 -11.18 40.20 23.08
CA LEU A 557 -12.49 39.54 23.02
C LEU A 557 -12.55 38.35 23.99
N ALA A 558 -11.64 38.29 24.97
CA ALA A 558 -11.61 37.20 25.94
C ALA A 558 -12.93 37.08 26.72
N PHE A 559 -13.37 35.84 26.94
CA PHE A 559 -14.63 35.47 27.59
C PHE A 559 -15.89 36.04 26.91
N THR A 560 -15.83 36.41 25.63
CA THR A 560 -17.00 36.87 24.86
C THR A 560 -17.67 35.73 24.09
N GLN A 561 -18.88 35.95 23.60
CA GLN A 561 -19.65 34.98 22.81
C GLN A 561 -19.40 35.10 21.30
N VAL A 562 -18.26 35.67 20.89
CA VAL A 562 -17.87 35.73 19.48
C VAL A 562 -17.50 34.35 18.94
N SER A 563 -17.74 34.17 17.64
CA SER A 563 -17.46 32.95 16.90
C SER A 563 -16.54 33.25 15.70
N SER A 564 -16.24 32.25 14.86
CA SER A 564 -15.56 32.50 13.57
C SER A 564 -16.30 33.51 12.69
N ALA A 565 -17.60 33.79 12.91
CA ALA A 565 -18.36 34.75 12.12
C ALA A 565 -17.81 36.19 12.23
N CYS A 566 -17.24 36.60 13.37
CA CYS A 566 -16.64 37.93 13.47
C CYS A 566 -15.33 38.11 12.70
N ALA A 567 -14.72 37.03 12.16
CA ALA A 567 -13.44 37.13 11.46
C ALA A 567 -13.51 38.13 10.29
N GLY A 568 -14.64 38.21 9.58
CA GLY A 568 -14.87 39.18 8.52
C GLY A 568 -14.83 40.66 8.97
N GLU A 569 -15.09 40.95 10.24
CA GLU A 569 -14.93 42.28 10.84
C GLU A 569 -13.50 42.49 11.35
N LEU A 570 -12.89 41.48 11.96
CA LEU A 570 -11.52 41.55 12.48
C LEU A 570 -10.48 41.83 11.38
N ILE A 571 -10.64 41.24 10.19
CA ILE A 571 -9.72 41.45 9.06
C ILE A 571 -9.76 42.86 8.49
N LYS A 572 -10.77 43.68 8.85
CA LYS A 572 -10.85 45.10 8.47
C LYS A 572 -9.90 45.98 9.30
N LEU A 573 -9.30 45.48 10.39
CA LEU A 573 -8.44 46.23 11.32
C LEU A 573 -6.97 46.22 10.86
N PRO A 574 -6.49 47.24 10.11
CA PRO A 574 -5.26 47.15 9.32
C PRO A 574 -3.97 47.31 10.15
N SER A 575 -4.11 47.62 11.44
CA SER A 575 -3.03 47.94 12.38
C SER A 575 -2.91 46.95 13.54
N LEU A 576 -3.74 45.89 13.55
CA LEU A 576 -3.82 44.98 14.69
C LEU A 576 -2.51 44.21 14.90
N ARG A 577 -1.99 44.28 16.12
CA ARG A 577 -0.74 43.62 16.59
C ARG A 577 -1.01 42.63 17.72
N TYR A 578 -2.04 42.86 18.52
CA TYR A 578 -2.46 42.00 19.63
C TYR A 578 -3.94 41.64 19.46
N LEU A 579 -4.24 40.34 19.42
CA LEU A 579 -5.60 39.79 19.40
C LEU A 579 -5.75 38.72 20.48
N ASN A 580 -6.70 38.91 21.38
CA ASN A 580 -6.99 37.97 22.45
C ASN A 580 -8.41 37.40 22.32
N LEU A 581 -8.50 36.11 22.05
CA LEU A 581 -9.72 35.32 21.82
C LEU A 581 -9.90 34.22 22.90
N TRP A 582 -9.26 34.37 24.07
CA TRP A 582 -9.33 33.38 25.15
C TRP A 582 -10.77 33.06 25.55
N SER A 583 -11.13 31.77 25.57
CA SER A 583 -12.46 31.28 25.99
C SER A 583 -13.57 31.90 25.14
N THR A 584 -13.47 31.69 23.81
CA THR A 584 -14.44 32.11 22.79
C THR A 584 -14.76 30.96 21.83
N GLN A 585 -15.81 31.09 21.01
CA GLN A 585 -16.22 30.07 20.03
C GLN A 585 -15.50 30.25 18.67
N PHE A 586 -14.29 30.81 18.68
CA PHE A 586 -13.50 31.08 17.49
C PHE A 586 -12.77 29.81 17.01
N GLY A 587 -12.89 29.45 15.73
CA GLY A 587 -12.36 28.20 15.19
C GLY A 587 -11.56 28.36 13.89
N ASP A 588 -11.19 27.22 13.29
CA ASP A 588 -10.26 27.12 12.14
C ASP A 588 -10.59 28.04 10.97
N THR A 589 -11.88 28.16 10.61
CA THR A 589 -12.34 29.01 9.50
C THR A 589 -12.07 30.50 9.73
N GLY A 590 -12.27 30.98 10.96
CA GLY A 590 -11.93 32.34 11.35
C GLY A 590 -10.42 32.53 11.39
N LEU A 591 -9.69 31.52 11.87
CA LEU A 591 -8.23 31.59 12.00
C LEU A 591 -7.51 31.64 10.65
N GLN A 592 -8.03 30.93 9.64
CA GLN A 592 -7.57 31.03 8.27
C GLN A 592 -7.68 32.47 7.75
N LEU A 593 -8.85 33.11 7.85
CA LEU A 593 -9.04 34.52 7.44
C LEU A 593 -8.09 35.47 8.18
N ILE A 594 -7.90 35.30 9.49
CA ILE A 594 -6.93 36.10 10.26
C ILE A 594 -5.50 35.93 9.72
N SER A 595 -5.09 34.70 9.38
CA SER A 595 -3.76 34.43 8.82
C SER A 595 -3.54 35.05 7.42
N GLU A 596 -4.60 35.13 6.62
CA GLU A 596 -4.58 35.63 5.25
C GLU A 596 -4.55 37.17 5.15
N HIS A 597 -5.01 37.90 6.18
CA HIS A 597 -5.10 39.37 6.14
C HIS A 597 -4.32 40.11 7.24
N LEU A 598 -4.20 39.57 8.45
CA LEU A 598 -3.60 40.28 9.59
C LEU A 598 -2.10 40.03 9.75
N HIS A 599 -1.32 40.18 8.67
CA HIS A 599 0.12 39.89 8.65
C HIS A 599 0.98 40.72 9.63
N LYS A 600 0.44 41.80 10.23
CA LYS A 600 1.11 42.61 11.27
C LYS A 600 0.96 42.04 12.68
N LEU A 601 0.16 40.98 12.88
CA LEU A 601 -0.11 40.40 14.19
C LEU A 601 1.17 39.87 14.84
N GLN A 602 1.37 40.22 16.11
CA GLN A 602 2.56 39.91 16.92
C GLN A 602 2.22 39.06 18.15
N VAL A 603 1.01 39.21 18.69
CA VAL A 603 0.50 38.45 19.82
C VAL A 603 -0.89 37.93 19.49
N LEU A 604 -1.07 36.61 19.64
CA LEU A 604 -2.34 35.94 19.44
C LEU A 604 -2.59 35.00 20.62
N ASN A 605 -3.74 35.16 21.29
CA ASN A 605 -4.18 34.25 22.33
C ASN A 605 -5.44 33.49 21.88
N LEU A 606 -5.30 32.17 21.75
CA LEU A 606 -6.33 31.20 21.37
C LEU A 606 -6.61 30.21 22.51
N CYS A 607 -6.22 30.53 23.75
CA CYS A 607 -6.45 29.67 24.90
C CYS A 607 -7.94 29.29 25.03
N GLU A 608 -8.25 28.03 25.32
CA GLU A 608 -9.63 27.52 25.43
C GLU A 608 -10.50 27.87 24.19
N THR A 609 -9.98 27.72 22.98
CA THR A 609 -10.77 27.85 21.74
C THR A 609 -10.89 26.50 21.02
N PRO A 610 -11.98 26.26 20.26
CA PRO A 610 -12.18 25.03 19.49
C PRO A 610 -11.28 24.92 18.23
N VAL A 611 -10.18 25.66 18.18
CA VAL A 611 -9.20 25.58 17.08
C VAL A 611 -8.46 24.23 17.13
N THR A 612 -8.27 23.63 15.95
CA THR A 612 -7.56 22.36 15.76
C THR A 612 -6.26 22.54 14.98
N ASP A 613 -5.44 21.50 14.94
CA ASP A 613 -4.29 21.36 14.03
C ASP A 613 -4.51 21.96 12.62
N LYS A 614 -5.70 21.77 12.03
CA LYS A 614 -6.02 22.30 10.70
C LYS A 614 -5.96 23.82 10.65
N GLY A 615 -6.60 24.50 11.60
CA GLY A 615 -6.56 25.96 11.74
C GLY A 615 -5.17 26.46 12.19
N LEU A 616 -4.50 25.71 13.06
CA LEU A 616 -3.17 26.08 13.55
C LEU A 616 -2.13 26.07 12.43
N GLN A 617 -2.16 25.10 11.51
CA GLN A 617 -1.27 25.07 10.35
C GLN A 617 -1.36 26.35 9.47
N CYS A 618 -2.49 27.07 9.48
CA CYS A 618 -2.64 28.36 8.80
C CYS A 618 -1.76 29.48 9.40
N LEU A 619 -1.43 29.42 10.70
CA LEU A 619 -0.61 30.42 11.38
C LEU A 619 0.78 30.58 10.77
N ALA A 620 1.26 29.59 10.00
CA ALA A 620 2.51 29.66 9.23
C ALA A 620 2.62 30.90 8.31
N GLY A 621 1.51 31.54 7.93
CA GLY A 621 1.52 32.82 7.18
C GLY A 621 1.91 34.05 8.01
N LEU A 622 1.70 34.03 9.34
CA LEU A 622 1.89 35.18 10.23
C LEU A 622 3.35 35.34 10.68
N LYS A 623 4.25 35.67 9.74
CA LYS A 623 5.70 35.78 9.99
C LYS A 623 6.14 36.82 11.04
N ASN A 624 5.25 37.73 11.44
CA ASN A 624 5.50 38.72 12.50
C ASN A 624 5.08 38.25 13.91
N LEU A 625 4.50 37.06 14.04
CA LEU A 625 4.00 36.53 15.30
C LEU A 625 5.16 36.18 16.25
N ARG A 626 5.11 36.76 17.46
CA ARG A 626 6.14 36.63 18.51
C ARG A 626 5.64 35.90 19.74
N LYS A 627 4.36 36.05 20.07
CA LYS A 627 3.73 35.36 21.21
C LYS A 627 2.45 34.66 20.75
N LEU A 628 2.34 33.39 21.05
CA LEU A 628 1.19 32.56 20.74
C LEU A 628 0.77 31.78 21.99
N ASN A 629 -0.51 31.82 22.34
CA ASN A 629 -1.04 31.00 23.43
C ASN A 629 -2.08 30.03 22.84
N LEU A 630 -1.77 28.74 22.93
CA LEU A 630 -2.53 27.57 22.48
C LEU A 630 -2.96 26.69 23.67
N ASN A 631 -2.89 27.21 24.88
CA ASN A 631 -3.22 26.46 26.08
C ASN A 631 -4.67 25.94 26.02
N SER A 632 -4.85 24.64 26.29
CA SER A 632 -6.17 23.99 26.22
C SER A 632 -6.84 24.06 24.84
N THR A 633 -6.08 23.91 23.75
CA THR A 633 -6.60 23.70 22.37
C THR A 633 -6.29 22.28 21.85
N SER A 634 -6.90 21.91 20.71
CA SER A 634 -6.70 20.61 20.05
C SER A 634 -5.43 20.58 19.18
N LEU A 635 -4.27 20.81 19.81
CA LEU A 635 -2.94 20.81 19.19
C LEU A 635 -2.22 19.45 19.40
N SER A 636 -1.72 18.85 18.31
CA SER A 636 -0.83 17.68 18.33
C SER A 636 0.66 18.05 18.37
N ALA A 637 1.48 17.11 18.84
CA ALA A 637 2.94 17.25 18.83
C ALA A 637 3.52 17.44 17.40
N LEU A 638 2.97 16.77 16.39
CA LEU A 638 3.41 16.88 15.00
C LEU A 638 3.16 18.29 14.44
N THR A 639 1.98 18.86 14.69
CA THR A 639 1.66 20.21 14.24
C THR A 639 2.47 21.26 15.02
N PHE A 640 2.78 21.03 16.30
CA PHE A 640 3.63 21.93 17.08
C PHE A 640 5.06 22.04 16.53
N GLU A 641 5.70 20.92 16.20
CA GLU A 641 7.03 20.95 15.57
C GLU A 641 7.01 21.63 14.19
N SER A 642 5.99 21.36 13.38
CA SER A 642 5.82 22.04 12.09
C SER A 642 5.58 23.55 12.24
N LEU A 643 4.94 23.99 13.33
CA LEU A 643 4.78 25.41 13.66
C LEU A 643 6.10 26.07 14.05
N LYS A 644 6.92 25.43 14.90
CA LYS A 644 8.25 25.95 15.27
C LYS A 644 9.12 26.16 14.03
N GLU A 645 9.15 25.18 13.13
CA GLU A 645 9.90 25.26 11.87
C GLU A 645 9.41 26.42 10.99
N LYS A 646 8.08 26.57 10.84
CA LYS A 646 7.47 27.58 9.96
C LYS A 646 7.44 28.99 10.56
N LEU A 647 7.56 29.16 11.89
CA LEU A 647 7.53 30.44 12.60
C LEU A 647 8.80 30.67 13.43
N PRO A 648 9.99 30.81 12.82
CA PRO A 648 11.26 31.01 13.53
C PRO A 648 11.36 32.35 14.28
N GLY A 649 10.40 33.27 14.09
CA GLY A 649 10.28 34.53 14.83
C GLY A 649 9.47 34.42 16.13
N LEU A 650 8.89 33.26 16.43
CA LEU A 650 8.07 33.03 17.62
C LEU A 650 8.97 32.91 18.87
N GLN A 651 8.74 33.76 19.85
CA GLN A 651 9.56 33.92 21.06
C GLN A 651 8.95 33.19 22.25
N GLU A 652 7.61 33.21 22.36
CA GLU A 652 6.87 32.55 23.42
C GLU A 652 5.71 31.77 22.80
N CYS A 653 5.61 30.48 23.13
CA CYS A 653 4.48 29.63 22.79
C CYS A 653 4.01 28.87 24.03
N ASP A 654 2.79 29.12 24.50
CA ASP A 654 2.18 28.36 25.60
C ASP A 654 1.31 27.24 25.01
N VAL A 655 1.69 25.99 25.29
CA VAL A 655 1.01 24.77 24.81
C VAL A 655 0.49 23.89 25.94
N ARG A 656 0.44 24.41 27.18
CA ARG A 656 -0.01 23.64 28.35
C ARG A 656 -1.42 23.07 28.14
N TYR A 657 -1.65 21.86 28.65
CA TYR A 657 -2.91 21.13 28.49
C TYR A 657 -3.29 20.85 27.02
N THR A 658 -2.29 20.62 26.16
CA THR A 658 -2.46 20.05 24.81
C THR A 658 -1.71 18.72 24.72
N GLU A 659 -1.78 18.01 23.60
CA GLU A 659 -0.99 16.79 23.36
C GLU A 659 0.52 17.09 23.21
N ALA A 660 0.87 18.35 22.95
CA ALA A 660 2.24 18.80 22.71
C ALA A 660 2.99 19.28 23.97
N TRP A 661 2.43 19.07 25.17
CA TRP A 661 3.00 19.45 26.47
C TRP A 661 3.64 18.27 27.21
#